data_AF-A0A0B4E6S3-F1
#
_entry.id   AF-A0A0B4E6S3-F1
#
_cell.length_a   1.000
_cell.length_b   1.000
_cell.length_c   1.000
_cell.angle_alpha   90.00
_cell.angle_beta   90.00
_cell.angle_gamma   90.00
#
_symmetry.space_group_name_H-M   'P 1'
#
loop_
_entity.id
_entity.type
_entity.pdbx_description
1 polymer ?
#
loop_
_entity_poly.entity_id
_entity_poly.type
_entity_poly.pdbx_seq_one_letter_code
_entity_poly.pdbx_strand_id
1 'polypeptide(L)'
;MAARWTISADAVFHNGQYEMVGSSFAAPRVAGVAALIKEKYPWMGANEIRQTILTTAKRPQMYETAKSNNSNTFVLKPIALSLEEGTRRMGWGILNEDKAIHGPAMFVRELVDLTDPVGHRFQANIPFSNTHSIFANDISGNAGLEKKGLGKLSLTGNASYEGDTLIQEGILEVYKNLQSPVHILSRGRLHLFPETVIHPKSTVTAVKNEGIVENFGKGAVIHGDYFGTKNSKLIANLQSHLKVNGKVSLEEGTEFLPYSDEYIGLSPVSNEILTSTEPITFIKEAVPSAAIPSSQRGVGRFSSRYRSPLLLKSIFNIHENSIHLSMQRKALPTVMLNEAESTKNVANNLENIFVAADNGKVSEETLSSLIGLQTLSTREDLNNQLNSLSGEIYASAQALTFQQSQTVNRNLSNRLFSMKHEKDPTYKSNAWLSYFASRGELRQKGYDSAKTILHGGQFGMDRIFSDKYILGTAIDYSYSRANFQKYAGRSNSESVGLSFYGKLLLASDFYTQARLGISRISTRVEREVLHKKSDIHHKDTMYSSYIEFGKNFNFNALQLSSFLGYSYDILERGKFDESVDSLAIRAKKKQYHRSGISAGLRGEYSILNQDGKQTYLNLYTSIEKNIKSSSLAFDAKYHGEKEGMAHFEGIRLPKYTLWNGLGIEQDISSQSSAYLNYDMKIEKDKIADQIVTIGFKYKF
;
A
#
# COMPACT_ATOMS: atom_id res chain seq x y z
N MET A 1 53.59 -27.28 -21.97
CA MET A 1 52.66 -26.15 -21.75
C MET A 1 51.19 -26.56 -21.83
N ALA A 2 50.74 -27.34 -22.82
CA ALA A 2 49.32 -27.72 -22.98
C ALA A 2 48.69 -28.47 -21.78
N ALA A 3 49.45 -29.34 -21.11
CA ALA A 3 48.96 -30.11 -19.96
C ALA A 3 48.46 -29.23 -18.79
N ARG A 4 48.97 -28.00 -18.64
CA ARG A 4 48.50 -27.07 -17.59
C ARG A 4 47.11 -26.48 -17.84
N TRP A 5 46.47 -26.79 -18.96
CA TRP A 5 45.18 -26.23 -19.36
C TRP A 5 44.14 -27.28 -19.75
N THR A 6 44.47 -28.56 -19.55
CA THR A 6 43.58 -29.70 -19.84
C THR A 6 42.94 -30.22 -18.56
N ILE A 7 41.70 -30.72 -18.64
CA ILE A 7 41.02 -31.42 -17.54
C ILE A 7 40.67 -32.83 -18.01
N SER A 8 40.77 -33.80 -17.10
CA SER A 8 40.40 -35.19 -17.36
C SER A 8 38.98 -35.45 -16.86
N ALA A 9 38.29 -36.46 -17.37
CA ALA A 9 37.04 -36.95 -16.81
C ALA A 9 37.05 -38.48 -16.81
N ASP A 10 36.44 -39.09 -15.79
CA ASP A 10 36.31 -40.55 -15.72
C ASP A 10 35.44 -41.07 -16.88
N ALA A 11 35.76 -42.28 -17.35
CA ALA A 11 34.90 -42.98 -18.29
C ALA A 11 33.67 -43.58 -17.59
N VAL A 12 32.69 -43.99 -18.41
CA VAL A 12 31.42 -44.54 -17.95
C VAL A 12 31.66 -45.74 -17.01
N PHE A 13 30.98 -45.70 -15.87
CA PHE A 13 30.95 -46.79 -14.88
C PHE A 13 29.72 -47.65 -15.17
N HIS A 14 29.91 -48.88 -15.66
CA HIS A 14 28.84 -49.83 -15.92
C HIS A 14 29.14 -51.13 -15.14
N ASN A 15 28.19 -51.63 -14.35
CA ASN A 15 28.33 -52.86 -13.55
C ASN A 15 29.63 -52.96 -12.72
N GLY A 16 30.09 -51.87 -12.11
CA GLY A 16 31.23 -51.91 -11.19
C GLY A 16 32.62 -51.96 -11.84
N GLN A 17 32.72 -51.80 -13.17
CA GLN A 17 34.00 -51.73 -13.88
C GLN A 17 34.13 -50.45 -14.73
N TYR A 18 35.35 -49.89 -14.78
CA TYR A 18 35.71 -48.81 -15.70
C TYR A 18 36.08 -49.42 -17.06
N GLU A 19 35.24 -49.27 -18.08
CA GLU A 19 35.43 -49.98 -19.37
C GLU A 19 36.48 -49.35 -20.30
N MET A 20 36.80 -48.05 -20.19
CA MET A 20 37.82 -47.39 -21.03
C MET A 20 38.47 -46.21 -20.30
N VAL A 21 39.68 -45.75 -20.68
CA VAL A 21 40.29 -44.51 -20.14
C VAL A 21 40.89 -43.73 -21.30
N GLY A 22 40.50 -42.46 -21.48
CA GLY A 22 41.01 -41.61 -22.57
C GLY A 22 40.50 -40.18 -22.53
N SER A 23 41.29 -39.23 -23.04
CA SER A 23 40.94 -37.79 -23.08
C SER A 23 39.71 -37.47 -23.93
N SER A 24 39.34 -38.34 -24.88
CA SER A 24 38.16 -38.20 -25.75
C SER A 24 36.82 -38.23 -25.00
N PHE A 25 36.74 -38.85 -23.81
CA PHE A 25 35.52 -38.89 -22.99
C PHE A 25 35.31 -37.61 -22.16
N ALA A 26 36.35 -36.79 -21.99
CA ALA A 26 36.27 -35.56 -21.22
C ALA A 26 35.48 -34.46 -21.94
N ALA A 27 35.59 -34.35 -23.27
CA ALA A 27 34.94 -33.27 -24.03
C ALA A 27 33.40 -33.20 -23.85
N PRO A 28 32.61 -34.29 -24.09
CA PRO A 28 31.16 -34.21 -23.91
C PRO A 28 30.74 -34.03 -22.44
N ARG A 29 31.49 -34.57 -21.48
CA ARG A 29 31.20 -34.42 -20.04
C ARG A 29 31.49 -33.02 -19.53
N VAL A 30 32.65 -32.47 -19.87
CA VAL A 30 33.01 -31.08 -19.54
C VAL A 30 32.03 -30.12 -20.19
N ALA A 31 31.60 -30.37 -21.44
CA ALA A 31 30.55 -29.58 -22.08
C ALA A 31 29.20 -29.69 -21.34
N GLY A 32 28.82 -30.89 -20.89
CA GLY A 32 27.63 -31.10 -20.06
C GLY A 32 27.68 -30.33 -18.75
N VAL A 33 28.78 -30.44 -18.00
CA VAL A 33 28.96 -29.69 -16.74
C VAL A 33 29.02 -28.18 -16.99
N ALA A 34 29.66 -27.73 -18.08
CA ALA A 34 29.66 -26.33 -18.48
C ALA A 34 28.23 -25.82 -18.75
N ALA A 35 27.38 -26.64 -19.38
CA ALA A 35 25.97 -26.31 -19.61
C ALA A 35 25.20 -26.22 -18.28
N LEU A 36 25.40 -27.14 -17.34
CA LEU A 36 24.78 -27.10 -16.01
C LEU A 36 25.22 -25.87 -15.20
N ILE A 37 26.51 -25.52 -15.24
CA ILE A 37 27.04 -24.28 -14.63
C ILE A 37 26.40 -23.06 -15.30
N LYS A 38 26.29 -23.05 -16.64
CA LYS A 38 25.67 -21.94 -17.36
C LYS A 38 24.18 -21.80 -17.04
N GLU A 39 23.46 -22.91 -16.87
CA GLU A 39 22.06 -22.92 -16.45
C GLU A 39 21.91 -22.35 -15.04
N LYS A 40 22.75 -22.78 -14.10
CA LYS A 40 22.72 -22.34 -12.70
C LYS A 40 23.26 -20.92 -12.49
N TYR A 41 24.24 -20.52 -13.29
CA TYR A 41 24.85 -19.19 -13.28
C TYR A 41 24.78 -18.56 -14.69
N PRO A 42 23.59 -18.08 -15.12
CA PRO A 42 23.38 -17.57 -16.48
C PRO A 42 24.29 -16.41 -16.87
N TRP A 43 24.82 -15.69 -15.89
CA TRP A 43 25.71 -14.56 -16.09
C TRP A 43 27.17 -14.97 -16.32
N MET A 44 27.60 -16.19 -15.99
CA MET A 44 28.99 -16.62 -16.17
C MET A 44 29.34 -16.71 -17.66
N GLY A 45 30.44 -16.08 -18.05
CA GLY A 45 31.04 -16.24 -19.38
C GLY A 45 31.84 -17.53 -19.47
N ALA A 46 32.39 -17.80 -20.65
CA ALA A 46 33.23 -18.98 -20.88
C ALA A 46 34.44 -19.03 -19.93
N ASN A 47 34.98 -17.87 -19.55
CA ASN A 47 36.11 -17.78 -18.65
C ASN A 47 35.74 -18.15 -17.21
N GLU A 48 34.62 -17.64 -16.67
CA GLU A 48 34.17 -17.95 -15.31
C GLU A 48 33.75 -19.42 -15.19
N ILE A 49 33.12 -19.98 -16.24
CA ILE A 49 32.78 -21.41 -16.32
C ILE A 49 34.06 -22.25 -16.31
N ARG A 50 35.04 -21.90 -17.16
CA ARG A 50 36.35 -22.57 -17.20
C ARG A 50 37.02 -22.55 -15.83
N GLN A 51 37.09 -21.38 -15.19
CA GLN A 51 37.65 -21.23 -13.85
C GLN A 51 36.92 -22.11 -12.81
N THR A 52 35.59 -22.13 -12.86
CA THR A 52 34.78 -22.95 -11.94
C THR A 52 35.06 -24.43 -12.13
N ILE A 53 35.10 -24.92 -13.37
CA ILE A 53 35.40 -26.33 -13.69
C ILE A 53 36.80 -26.73 -13.23
N LEU A 54 37.81 -25.90 -13.54
CA LEU A 54 39.20 -26.21 -13.20
C LEU A 54 39.43 -26.15 -11.68
N THR A 55 38.88 -25.15 -10.99
CA THR A 55 39.14 -24.94 -9.56
C THR A 55 38.41 -25.93 -8.65
N THR A 56 37.43 -26.66 -9.19
CA THR A 56 36.67 -27.69 -8.47
C THR A 56 37.15 -29.12 -8.75
N ALA A 57 38.04 -29.28 -9.75
CA ALA A 57 38.58 -30.57 -10.16
C ALA A 57 39.27 -31.31 -9.00
N LYS A 58 39.06 -32.63 -8.94
CA LYS A 58 39.73 -33.52 -7.97
C LYS A 58 41.15 -33.80 -8.45
N ARG A 59 42.12 -33.79 -7.53
CA ARG A 59 43.45 -34.38 -7.77
C ARG A 59 43.46 -35.77 -7.14
N PRO A 60 43.35 -36.86 -7.92
CA PRO A 60 43.35 -38.21 -7.37
C PRO A 60 44.75 -38.60 -6.89
N GLN A 61 44.81 -39.47 -5.87
CA GLN A 61 46.00 -40.27 -5.59
C GLN A 61 46.02 -41.42 -6.62
N MET A 62 47.12 -41.58 -7.36
CA MET A 62 47.29 -42.72 -8.26
C MET A 62 47.77 -43.95 -7.48
N TYR A 63 47.44 -45.15 -7.96
CA TYR A 63 47.88 -46.41 -7.37
C TYR A 63 48.56 -47.28 -8.45
N GLU A 64 49.65 -47.98 -8.10
CA GLU A 64 50.31 -48.98 -8.93
C GLU A 64 49.95 -50.39 -8.46
N THR A 65 49.85 -51.34 -9.39
CA THR A 65 49.71 -52.76 -9.07
C THR A 65 51.08 -53.36 -8.76
N ALA A 66 51.34 -53.61 -7.47
CA ALA A 66 52.52 -54.35 -7.02
C ALA A 66 52.15 -55.80 -6.74
N LYS A 67 53.00 -56.76 -7.14
CA LYS A 67 52.83 -58.17 -6.79
C LYS A 67 53.06 -58.32 -5.28
N SER A 68 52.12 -58.93 -4.56
CA SER A 68 52.27 -59.20 -3.13
C SER A 68 53.41 -60.20 -2.91
N ASN A 69 54.31 -59.94 -1.95
CA ASN A 69 55.50 -60.78 -1.73
C ASN A 69 55.17 -62.24 -1.37
N ASN A 70 53.93 -62.54 -0.95
CA ASN A 70 53.49 -63.86 -0.47
C ASN A 70 52.23 -64.40 -1.16
N SER A 71 51.83 -63.90 -2.35
CA SER A 71 50.71 -64.49 -3.11
C SER A 71 50.69 -64.00 -4.56
N ASN A 72 50.04 -64.75 -5.46
CA ASN A 72 49.83 -64.37 -6.86
C ASN A 72 48.78 -63.25 -7.03
N THR A 73 48.53 -62.46 -5.98
CA THR A 73 47.58 -61.34 -5.95
C THR A 73 48.32 -60.00 -6.08
N PHE A 74 47.72 -59.10 -6.84
CA PHE A 74 48.20 -57.73 -7.03
C PHE A 74 47.56 -56.81 -6.00
N VAL A 75 48.36 -56.01 -5.31
CA VAL A 75 47.91 -54.98 -4.36
C VAL A 75 48.14 -53.60 -4.96
N LEU A 76 47.14 -52.73 -4.83
CA LEU A 76 47.21 -51.32 -5.24
C LEU A 76 48.02 -50.53 -4.19
N LYS A 77 49.23 -50.09 -4.56
CA LYS A 77 50.06 -49.21 -3.72
C LYS A 77 49.90 -47.76 -4.17
N PRO A 78 49.64 -46.81 -3.27
CA PRO A 78 49.58 -45.40 -3.65
C PRO A 78 50.94 -44.93 -4.19
N ILE A 79 50.93 -44.32 -5.37
CA ILE A 79 52.08 -43.65 -5.98
C ILE A 79 52.00 -42.18 -5.61
N ALA A 80 53.03 -41.68 -4.92
CA ALA A 80 53.25 -40.25 -4.84
C ALA A 80 53.81 -39.76 -6.18
N LEU A 81 52.92 -39.36 -7.10
CA LEU A 81 53.36 -38.68 -8.32
C LEU A 81 53.96 -37.33 -7.95
N SER A 82 55.08 -36.96 -8.57
CA SER A 82 55.53 -35.58 -8.54
C SER A 82 54.44 -34.69 -9.14
N LEU A 83 54.36 -33.42 -8.69
CA LEU A 83 53.40 -32.45 -9.23
C LEU A 83 53.49 -32.36 -10.77
N GLU A 84 54.68 -32.56 -11.33
CA GLU A 84 54.96 -32.54 -12.76
C GLU A 84 54.43 -33.79 -13.49
N GLU A 85 54.64 -34.98 -12.91
CA GLU A 85 54.16 -36.27 -13.44
C GLU A 85 52.62 -36.34 -13.43
N GLY A 86 51.99 -35.89 -12.34
CA GLY A 86 50.53 -35.80 -12.22
C GLY A 86 49.92 -34.79 -13.20
N THR A 87 50.54 -33.62 -13.35
CA THR A 87 50.10 -32.60 -14.33
C THR A 87 50.25 -33.11 -15.76
N ARG A 88 51.33 -33.84 -16.10
CA ARG A 88 51.50 -34.43 -17.44
C ARG A 88 50.43 -35.47 -17.78
N ARG A 89 49.95 -36.23 -16.79
CA ARG A 89 48.99 -37.32 -17.01
C ARG A 89 47.52 -36.89 -16.96
N MET A 90 47.16 -35.95 -16.09
CA MET A 90 45.75 -35.60 -15.81
C MET A 90 45.42 -34.13 -16.03
N GLY A 91 46.42 -33.32 -16.38
CA GLY A 91 46.29 -31.88 -16.49
C GLY A 91 46.00 -31.19 -15.16
N TRP A 92 44.99 -30.32 -15.12
CA TRP A 92 44.60 -29.58 -13.92
C TRP A 92 43.95 -30.47 -12.84
N GLY A 93 43.30 -31.56 -13.25
CA GLY A 93 42.64 -32.53 -12.39
C GLY A 93 41.55 -33.33 -13.11
N ILE A 94 40.79 -34.13 -12.36
CA ILE A 94 39.60 -34.84 -12.82
C ILE A 94 38.35 -33.99 -12.55
N LEU A 95 37.48 -33.86 -13.55
CA LEU A 95 36.19 -33.17 -13.49
C LEU A 95 35.38 -33.61 -12.26
N ASN A 96 34.86 -32.62 -11.53
CA ASN A 96 34.06 -32.82 -10.34
C ASN A 96 32.74 -32.08 -10.50
N GLU A 97 31.77 -32.71 -11.15
CA GLU A 97 30.47 -32.13 -11.47
C GLU A 97 29.75 -31.60 -10.22
N ASP A 98 29.62 -32.46 -9.19
CA ASP A 98 28.94 -32.13 -7.94
C ASP A 98 29.50 -30.85 -7.31
N LYS A 99 30.82 -30.70 -7.29
CA LYS A 99 31.46 -29.51 -6.73
C LYS A 99 31.36 -28.31 -7.68
N ALA A 100 31.47 -28.51 -8.99
CA ALA A 100 31.44 -27.44 -9.98
C ALA A 100 30.09 -26.70 -10.03
N ILE A 101 28.98 -27.42 -9.87
CA ILE A 101 27.65 -26.79 -9.81
C ILE A 101 27.44 -25.96 -8.52
N HIS A 102 28.31 -26.06 -7.51
CA HIS A 102 28.25 -25.23 -6.30
C HIS A 102 29.09 -23.93 -6.39
N GLY A 103 29.64 -23.62 -7.58
CA GLY A 103 30.46 -22.43 -7.84
C GLY A 103 31.97 -22.73 -7.77
N PRO A 104 32.82 -21.72 -7.96
CA PRO A 104 34.28 -21.90 -7.88
C PRO A 104 34.72 -22.35 -6.48
N ALA A 105 35.78 -23.14 -6.39
CA ALA A 105 36.38 -23.57 -5.12
C ALA A 105 37.79 -22.99 -4.88
N MET A 106 38.34 -22.30 -5.88
CA MET A 106 39.56 -21.52 -5.73
C MET A 106 39.52 -20.28 -6.62
N PHE A 107 40.17 -19.21 -6.20
CA PHE A 107 40.57 -18.09 -7.06
C PHE A 107 42.07 -18.16 -7.26
N VAL A 108 42.51 -18.38 -8.50
CA VAL A 108 43.89 -18.69 -8.84
C VAL A 108 44.40 -17.70 -9.88
N ARG A 109 45.50 -16.99 -9.58
CA ARG A 109 46.08 -15.93 -10.44
C ARG A 109 46.34 -16.38 -11.87
N GLU A 110 46.73 -17.64 -12.03
CA GLU A 110 47.01 -18.28 -13.31
C GLU A 110 45.75 -18.48 -14.17
N LEU A 111 44.55 -18.48 -13.57
CA LEU A 111 43.28 -18.71 -14.27
C LEU A 111 42.41 -17.45 -14.43
N VAL A 112 42.64 -16.44 -13.58
CA VAL A 112 42.06 -15.10 -13.76
C VAL A 112 42.83 -14.36 -14.85
N ASP A 113 42.14 -13.50 -15.57
CA ASP A 113 42.57 -12.91 -16.83
C ASP A 113 43.98 -12.26 -16.75
N LEU A 114 44.85 -12.59 -17.70
CA LEU A 114 46.21 -12.02 -17.85
C LEU A 114 46.17 -10.55 -18.31
N THR A 115 44.99 -10.03 -18.66
CA THR A 115 44.76 -8.63 -19.09
C THR A 115 44.27 -7.71 -17.96
N ASP A 116 44.04 -8.22 -16.74
CA ASP A 116 43.81 -7.41 -15.53
C ASP A 116 45.17 -7.15 -14.83
N PRO A 117 45.79 -5.97 -14.99
CA PRO A 117 47.15 -5.73 -14.52
C PRO A 117 47.24 -5.48 -13.01
N VAL A 118 46.12 -5.32 -12.29
CA VAL A 118 46.13 -4.64 -10.99
C VAL A 118 45.61 -5.50 -9.83
N GLY A 119 44.75 -6.51 -10.07
CA GLY A 119 44.12 -7.23 -8.94
C GLY A 119 44.19 -8.76 -8.96
N HIS A 120 44.33 -9.38 -10.13
CA HIS A 120 44.12 -10.82 -10.31
C HIS A 120 42.84 -11.29 -9.59
N ARG A 121 41.64 -10.84 -10.03
CA ARG A 121 40.37 -11.16 -9.36
C ARG A 121 39.44 -12.02 -10.21
N PHE A 122 38.71 -12.93 -9.57
CA PHE A 122 37.59 -13.63 -10.19
C PHE A 122 36.45 -12.64 -10.44
N GLN A 123 35.95 -12.60 -11.68
CA GLN A 123 35.01 -11.59 -12.14
C GLN A 123 33.56 -12.07 -11.99
N ALA A 124 32.90 -11.69 -10.90
CA ALA A 124 31.49 -11.99 -10.67
C ALA A 124 30.59 -10.83 -11.17
N ASN A 125 30.35 -10.78 -12.48
CA ASN A 125 29.46 -9.78 -13.09
C ASN A 125 28.02 -10.29 -13.19
N ILE A 126 27.16 -9.90 -12.24
CA ILE A 126 25.75 -10.32 -12.17
C ILE A 126 24.85 -9.15 -12.59
N PRO A 127 24.41 -9.06 -13.86
CA PRO A 127 23.93 -7.81 -14.45
C PRO A 127 22.58 -7.32 -13.90
N PHE A 128 21.64 -8.23 -13.60
CA PHE A 128 20.26 -7.85 -13.25
C PHE A 128 20.00 -7.88 -11.74
N SER A 129 19.27 -6.89 -11.24
CA SER A 129 18.97 -6.72 -9.80
C SER A 129 18.15 -7.85 -9.18
N ASN A 130 17.37 -8.57 -9.98
CA ASN A 130 16.58 -9.74 -9.56
C ASN A 130 17.37 -11.05 -9.60
N THR A 131 18.64 -11.03 -10.00
CA THR A 131 19.48 -12.24 -10.05
C THR A 131 20.24 -12.43 -8.74
N HIS A 132 20.11 -13.62 -8.15
CA HIS A 132 20.83 -14.04 -6.96
C HIS A 132 21.66 -15.29 -7.27
N SER A 133 22.97 -15.22 -7.04
CA SER A 133 23.89 -16.34 -7.24
C SER A 133 24.56 -16.73 -5.94
N ILE A 134 24.74 -18.03 -5.74
CA ILE A 134 25.27 -18.60 -4.50
C ILE A 134 26.52 -19.41 -4.84
N PHE A 135 27.65 -19.05 -4.25
CA PHE A 135 28.85 -19.88 -4.20
C PHE A 135 28.89 -20.61 -2.87
N ALA A 136 28.59 -21.90 -2.92
CA ALA A 136 28.42 -22.74 -1.74
C ALA A 136 29.70 -23.48 -1.31
N ASN A 137 30.67 -23.56 -2.21
CA ASN A 137 31.97 -24.15 -1.90
C ASN A 137 32.77 -23.27 -0.93
N ASP A 138 33.64 -23.90 -0.15
CA ASP A 138 34.80 -23.21 0.43
C ASP A 138 35.73 -22.76 -0.71
N ILE A 139 36.17 -21.51 -0.66
CA ILE A 139 36.97 -20.87 -1.71
C ILE A 139 38.36 -20.55 -1.17
N SER A 140 39.41 -21.05 -1.80
CA SER A 140 40.82 -20.76 -1.43
C SER A 140 41.60 -20.15 -2.60
N GLY A 141 42.91 -19.96 -2.47
CA GLY A 141 43.79 -19.55 -3.57
C GLY A 141 44.41 -18.15 -3.41
N ASN A 142 45.20 -17.74 -4.40
CA ASN A 142 46.08 -16.56 -4.33
C ASN A 142 45.53 -15.33 -5.07
N ALA A 143 44.35 -15.43 -5.69
CA ALA A 143 43.65 -14.35 -6.37
C ALA A 143 42.50 -13.78 -5.52
N GLY A 144 41.92 -12.66 -5.96
CA GLY A 144 40.83 -11.96 -5.27
C GLY A 144 39.46 -12.19 -5.90
N LEU A 145 38.47 -11.41 -5.47
CA LEU A 145 37.10 -11.42 -5.99
C LEU A 145 36.69 -10.01 -6.40
N GLU A 146 36.12 -9.87 -7.59
CA GLU A 146 35.49 -8.63 -8.03
C GLU A 146 34.00 -8.84 -8.29
N LYS A 147 33.16 -8.21 -7.47
CA LYS A 147 31.70 -8.24 -7.61
C LYS A 147 31.23 -7.02 -8.42
N LYS A 148 30.62 -7.30 -9.57
CA LYS A 148 30.04 -6.32 -10.53
C LYS A 148 28.58 -6.61 -10.86
N GLY A 149 27.92 -5.63 -11.46
CA GLY A 149 26.51 -5.72 -11.87
C GLY A 149 25.53 -5.62 -10.69
N LEU A 150 24.26 -5.32 -10.99
CA LEU A 150 23.25 -4.97 -10.00
C LEU A 150 22.79 -6.13 -9.11
N GLY A 151 23.05 -7.38 -9.51
CA GLY A 151 22.60 -8.58 -8.81
C GLY A 151 23.40 -8.89 -7.54
N LYS A 152 23.02 -10.00 -6.90
CA LYS A 152 23.52 -10.44 -5.59
C LYS A 152 24.40 -11.69 -5.71
N LEU A 153 25.54 -11.71 -5.02
CA LEU A 153 26.38 -12.89 -4.84
C LEU A 153 26.47 -13.26 -3.35
N SER A 154 26.22 -14.52 -3.00
CA SER A 154 26.40 -15.02 -1.63
C SER A 154 27.54 -16.02 -1.57
N LEU A 155 28.46 -15.78 -0.64
CA LEU A 155 29.51 -16.72 -0.24
C LEU A 155 29.05 -17.44 1.03
N THR A 156 28.60 -18.69 0.89
CA THR A 156 28.06 -19.46 2.02
C THR A 156 29.08 -20.43 2.64
N GLY A 157 30.16 -20.72 1.94
CA GLY A 157 31.34 -21.44 2.44
C GLY A 157 32.38 -20.50 3.08
N ASN A 158 33.45 -21.08 3.61
CA ASN A 158 34.63 -20.34 4.06
C ASN A 158 35.45 -19.83 2.87
N ALA A 159 35.82 -18.56 2.89
CA ALA A 159 36.67 -17.92 1.90
C ALA A 159 38.06 -17.63 2.50
N SER A 160 39.07 -18.37 2.08
CA SER A 160 40.46 -18.30 2.56
C SER A 160 41.45 -17.72 1.53
N TYR A 161 40.92 -17.23 0.41
CA TYR A 161 41.72 -16.66 -0.67
C TYR A 161 42.42 -15.36 -0.25
N GLU A 162 43.60 -15.11 -0.84
CA GLU A 162 44.53 -14.06 -0.36
C GLU A 162 44.35 -12.71 -1.05
N GLY A 163 43.85 -12.69 -2.30
CA GLY A 163 43.62 -11.45 -3.03
C GLY A 163 42.45 -10.64 -2.44
N ASP A 164 42.39 -9.36 -2.76
CA ASP A 164 41.39 -8.43 -2.23
C ASP A 164 40.00 -8.66 -2.84
N THR A 165 38.97 -8.40 -2.03
CA THR A 165 37.56 -8.48 -2.41
C THR A 165 37.06 -7.08 -2.74
N LEU A 166 36.86 -6.79 -4.02
CA LEU A 166 36.34 -5.53 -4.53
C LEU A 166 34.86 -5.65 -4.86
N ILE A 167 34.01 -4.86 -4.19
CA ILE A 167 32.59 -4.74 -4.49
C ILE A 167 32.38 -3.43 -5.25
N GLN A 168 32.38 -3.52 -6.58
CA GLN A 168 32.18 -2.36 -7.43
C GLN A 168 30.70 -2.00 -7.55
N GLU A 169 29.82 -3.01 -7.64
CA GLU A 169 28.38 -2.83 -7.82
C GLU A 169 27.56 -4.04 -7.33
N GLY A 170 26.34 -3.77 -6.88
CA GLY A 170 25.41 -4.80 -6.41
C GLY A 170 25.73 -5.25 -4.98
N ILE A 171 25.32 -6.48 -4.64
CA ILE A 171 25.38 -6.98 -3.26
C ILE A 171 26.35 -8.17 -3.17
N LEU A 172 27.26 -8.14 -2.20
CA LEU A 172 27.99 -9.31 -1.72
C LEU A 172 27.50 -9.67 -0.33
N GLU A 173 27.02 -10.90 -0.18
CA GLU A 173 26.67 -11.51 1.10
C GLU A 173 27.79 -12.46 1.53
N VAL A 174 28.30 -12.26 2.74
CA VAL A 174 29.31 -13.14 3.36
C VAL A 174 28.65 -13.79 4.55
N TYR A 175 28.58 -15.12 4.58
CA TYR A 175 27.94 -15.82 5.71
C TYR A 175 28.93 -16.32 6.75
N LYS A 176 30.14 -16.70 6.34
CA LYS A 176 31.16 -17.33 7.20
C LYS A 176 32.48 -16.56 7.20
N ASN A 177 33.61 -17.27 7.33
CA ASN A 177 34.94 -16.68 7.34
C ASN A 177 35.32 -16.12 5.97
N LEU A 178 35.86 -14.90 5.94
CA LEU A 178 36.48 -14.27 4.78
C LEU A 178 37.88 -13.75 5.18
N GLN A 179 38.93 -14.36 4.66
CA GLN A 179 40.33 -14.02 4.97
C GLN A 179 40.95 -12.98 4.01
N SER A 180 40.09 -12.20 3.35
CA SER A 180 40.44 -11.22 2.34
C SER A 180 39.98 -9.82 2.77
N PRO A 181 40.76 -8.75 2.53
CA PRO A 181 40.29 -7.39 2.75
C PRO A 181 39.14 -7.05 1.80
N VAL A 182 38.18 -6.27 2.30
CA VAL A 182 36.98 -5.90 1.53
C VAL A 182 36.98 -4.41 1.23
N HIS A 183 36.97 -4.07 -0.06
CA HIS A 183 36.84 -2.71 -0.56
C HIS A 183 35.49 -2.55 -1.25
N ILE A 184 34.67 -1.61 -0.77
CA ILE A 184 33.31 -1.39 -1.24
C ILE A 184 33.30 -0.04 -1.94
N LEU A 185 33.01 0.00 -3.24
CA LEU A 185 32.86 1.26 -3.98
C LEU A 185 31.44 1.82 -3.81
N SER A 186 31.22 3.05 -4.26
CA SER A 186 29.98 3.83 -4.05
C SER A 186 28.67 3.14 -4.47
N ARG A 187 28.72 2.18 -5.41
CA ARG A 187 27.55 1.40 -5.87
C ARG A 187 27.52 -0.04 -5.33
N GLY A 188 28.48 -0.41 -4.49
CA GLY A 188 28.59 -1.71 -3.84
C GLY A 188 27.90 -1.75 -2.47
N ARG A 189 27.42 -2.94 -2.10
CA ARG A 189 26.87 -3.24 -0.78
C ARG A 189 27.45 -4.53 -0.23
N LEU A 190 27.90 -4.49 1.03
CA LEU A 190 28.32 -5.65 1.80
C LEU A 190 27.24 -5.98 2.84
N HIS A 191 26.84 -7.24 2.85
CA HIS A 191 25.90 -7.82 3.81
C HIS A 191 26.64 -8.78 4.73
N LEU A 192 26.56 -8.53 6.02
CA LEU A 192 27.14 -9.33 7.09
C LEU A 192 26.02 -10.03 7.87
N PHE A 193 26.28 -11.26 8.29
CA PHE A 193 25.34 -12.11 9.02
C PHE A 193 25.97 -12.58 10.36
N PRO A 194 25.21 -13.22 11.26
CA PRO A 194 25.68 -13.58 12.60
C PRO A 194 26.97 -14.42 12.65
N GLU A 195 27.22 -15.27 11.64
CA GLU A 195 28.43 -16.12 11.56
C GLU A 195 29.59 -15.50 10.76
N THR A 196 29.43 -14.26 10.29
CA THR A 196 30.43 -13.62 9.44
C THR A 196 31.67 -13.23 10.23
N VAL A 197 32.83 -13.65 9.74
CA VAL A 197 34.12 -13.26 10.32
C VAL A 197 35.04 -12.79 9.19
N ILE A 198 35.32 -11.49 9.14
CA ILE A 198 36.30 -10.92 8.21
C ILE A 198 37.63 -10.85 8.94
N HIS A 199 38.65 -11.57 8.46
CA HIS A 199 39.97 -11.62 9.06
C HIS A 199 41.06 -11.69 7.98
N PRO A 200 41.39 -10.56 7.33
CA PRO A 200 42.41 -10.51 6.30
C PRO A 200 43.78 -10.97 6.83
N LYS A 201 44.52 -11.73 6.03
CA LYS A 201 45.87 -12.21 6.40
C LYS A 201 46.96 -11.14 6.35
N SER A 202 46.77 -10.09 5.56
CA SER A 202 47.89 -9.24 5.10
C SER A 202 47.66 -7.73 5.26
N THR A 203 46.52 -7.31 5.82
CA THR A 203 46.19 -5.88 5.97
C THR A 203 45.62 -5.58 7.35
N VAL A 204 45.93 -4.38 7.87
CA VAL A 204 45.31 -3.88 9.10
C VAL A 204 43.89 -3.39 8.81
N THR A 205 43.68 -2.64 7.73
CA THR A 205 42.33 -2.28 7.26
C THR A 205 41.66 -3.48 6.63
N ALA A 206 40.64 -4.00 7.31
CA ALA A 206 39.88 -5.16 6.89
C ALA A 206 38.69 -4.78 6.00
N VAL A 207 38.05 -3.65 6.29
CA VAL A 207 36.92 -3.15 5.50
C VAL A 207 37.11 -1.67 5.18
N LYS A 208 37.15 -1.33 3.89
CA LYS A 208 37.07 0.03 3.38
C LYS A 208 35.71 0.23 2.71
N ASN A 209 34.87 1.08 3.28
CA ASN A 209 33.50 1.32 2.82
C ASN A 209 33.35 2.70 2.16
N GLU A 210 33.19 2.74 0.84
CA GLU A 210 32.74 3.91 0.06
C GLU A 210 31.27 3.77 -0.39
N GLY A 211 30.66 2.60 -0.16
CA GLY A 211 29.29 2.25 -0.54
C GLY A 211 28.41 2.00 0.68
N ILE A 212 27.88 0.79 0.81
CA ILE A 212 26.96 0.42 1.89
C ILE A 212 27.47 -0.81 2.65
N VAL A 213 27.49 -0.75 3.98
CA VAL A 213 27.63 -1.92 4.86
C VAL A 213 26.35 -2.09 5.65
N GLU A 214 25.83 -3.30 5.69
CA GLU A 214 24.66 -3.66 6.49
C GLU A 214 24.94 -4.94 7.26
N ASN A 215 24.68 -4.89 8.56
CA ASN A 215 24.82 -6.02 9.45
C ASN A 215 23.45 -6.57 9.86
N PHE A 216 23.23 -7.86 9.63
CA PHE A 216 22.03 -8.58 10.01
C PHE A 216 22.29 -9.40 11.26
N GLY A 217 21.55 -9.09 12.33
CA GLY A 217 21.63 -9.82 13.60
C GLY A 217 22.91 -9.57 14.40
N LYS A 218 23.16 -10.43 15.39
CA LYS A 218 24.28 -10.31 16.33
C LYS A 218 25.32 -11.38 16.04
N GLY A 219 26.57 -10.98 15.89
CA GLY A 219 27.69 -11.94 15.87
C GLY A 219 28.74 -11.67 14.81
N ALA A 220 28.46 -10.84 13.80
CA ALA A 220 29.44 -10.47 12.80
C ALA A 220 30.69 -9.84 13.44
N VAL A 221 31.87 -10.32 13.07
CA VAL A 221 33.16 -9.83 13.58
C VAL A 221 34.07 -9.41 12.43
N ILE A 222 34.66 -8.23 12.55
CA ILE A 222 35.75 -7.74 11.71
C ILE A 222 37.02 -7.76 12.57
N HIS A 223 38.01 -8.55 12.18
CA HIS A 223 39.36 -8.52 12.73
C HIS A 223 40.21 -7.57 11.91
N GLY A 224 40.64 -6.45 12.51
CA GLY A 224 41.25 -5.32 11.83
C GLY A 224 40.35 -4.09 11.76
N ASP A 225 40.80 -3.05 11.07
CA ASP A 225 40.17 -1.75 11.05
C ASP A 225 38.99 -1.69 10.06
N TYR A 226 37.98 -0.91 10.45
CA TYR A 226 36.88 -0.49 9.58
C TYR A 226 37.07 0.99 9.22
N PHE A 227 37.06 1.31 7.93
CA PHE A 227 37.19 2.67 7.42
C PHE A 227 35.97 3.05 6.57
N GLY A 228 35.12 3.95 7.06
CA GLY A 228 33.99 4.52 6.31
C GLY A 228 34.36 5.86 5.70
N THR A 229 34.24 6.00 4.38
CA THR A 229 34.57 7.24 3.66
C THR A 229 33.40 8.22 3.62
N LYS A 230 33.64 9.43 3.10
CA LYS A 230 32.58 10.41 2.79
C LYS A 230 31.49 9.79 1.93
N ASN A 231 30.22 9.99 2.33
CA ASN A 231 29.00 9.42 1.75
C ASN A 231 28.82 7.90 1.85
N SER A 232 29.73 7.19 2.55
CA SER A 232 29.49 5.79 2.89
C SER A 232 28.28 5.65 3.81
N LYS A 233 27.61 4.51 3.73
CA LYS A 233 26.41 4.21 4.53
C LYS A 233 26.65 3.01 5.42
N LEU A 234 26.28 3.15 6.69
CA LEU A 234 26.16 2.04 7.62
C LEU A 234 24.69 1.85 7.97
N ILE A 235 24.14 0.71 7.59
CA ILE A 235 22.77 0.34 7.87
C ILE A 235 22.77 -0.60 9.07
N ALA A 236 21.96 -0.25 10.07
CA ALA A 236 21.83 -1.03 11.30
C ALA A 236 20.38 -0.99 11.79
N ASN A 237 19.93 -2.08 12.40
CA ASN A 237 18.69 -2.13 13.15
C ASN A 237 18.99 -2.33 14.66
N LEU A 238 17.98 -2.19 15.51
CA LEU A 238 18.15 -2.34 16.97
C LEU A 238 18.66 -3.73 17.40
N GLN A 239 18.46 -4.76 16.59
CA GLN A 239 18.92 -6.11 16.91
C GLN A 239 20.32 -6.41 16.39
N SER A 240 20.84 -5.59 15.47
CA SER A 240 22.15 -5.80 14.86
C SER A 240 23.27 -5.45 15.84
N HIS A 241 24.33 -6.25 15.87
CA HIS A 241 25.55 -5.92 16.61
C HIS A 241 26.78 -6.37 15.82
N LEU A 242 27.56 -5.40 15.34
CA LEU A 242 28.81 -5.58 14.61
C LEU A 242 30.00 -5.36 15.55
N LYS A 243 30.89 -6.34 15.68
CA LYS A 243 32.12 -6.21 16.46
C LYS A 243 33.31 -5.92 15.56
N VAL A 244 34.07 -4.87 15.86
CA VAL A 244 35.33 -4.52 15.18
C VAL A 244 36.49 -4.69 16.17
N ASN A 245 37.31 -5.71 15.97
CA ASN A 245 38.55 -5.95 16.71
C ASN A 245 39.69 -5.15 16.06
N GLY A 246 39.55 -3.83 16.05
CA GLY A 246 40.49 -2.88 15.49
C GLY A 246 39.98 -1.46 15.71
N LYS A 247 40.43 -0.53 14.87
CA LYS A 247 39.97 0.85 14.86
C LYS A 247 38.80 1.05 13.91
N VAL A 248 37.79 1.77 14.37
CA VAL A 248 36.71 2.29 13.51
C VAL A 248 36.99 3.75 13.19
N SER A 249 37.21 4.05 11.91
CA SER A 249 37.46 5.41 11.42
C SER A 249 36.37 5.82 10.45
N LEU A 250 35.72 6.96 10.69
CA LEU A 250 34.58 7.45 9.92
C LEU A 250 34.86 8.87 9.42
N GLU A 251 34.88 9.06 8.10
CA GLU A 251 34.99 10.39 7.50
C GLU A 251 33.69 11.19 7.64
N GLU A 252 33.83 12.51 7.69
CA GLU A 252 32.72 13.44 7.65
C GLU A 252 31.85 13.23 6.41
N GLY A 253 30.53 13.08 6.63
CA GLY A 253 29.58 12.72 5.59
C GLY A 253 29.26 11.23 5.50
N THR A 254 29.81 10.38 6.37
CA THR A 254 29.29 9.02 6.59
C THR A 254 27.83 9.11 7.10
N GLU A 255 26.93 8.34 6.49
CA GLU A 255 25.50 8.30 6.83
C GLU A 255 25.17 7.01 7.60
N PHE A 256 24.38 7.13 8.66
CA PHE A 256 23.79 5.95 9.31
C PHE A 256 22.31 5.88 8.97
N LEU A 257 21.86 4.71 8.54
CA LEU A 257 20.47 4.48 8.15
C LEU A 257 19.86 3.45 9.11
N PRO A 258 19.07 3.90 10.09
CA PRO A 258 18.37 3.01 10.97
C PRO A 258 17.14 2.43 10.28
N TYR A 259 16.88 1.15 10.49
CA TYR A 259 15.58 0.54 10.22
C TYR A 259 15.16 -0.32 11.40
N SER A 260 13.88 -0.70 11.46
CA SER A 260 13.37 -1.60 12.49
C SER A 260 12.37 -2.56 11.85
N ASP A 261 12.60 -3.85 12.05
CA ASP A 261 11.64 -4.91 11.75
C ASP A 261 10.76 -5.23 12.97
N GLU A 262 11.04 -4.58 14.11
CA GLU A 262 10.26 -4.68 15.33
C GLU A 262 9.39 -3.43 15.53
N TYR A 263 8.33 -3.62 16.30
CA TYR A 263 7.46 -2.54 16.74
C TYR A 263 8.16 -1.62 17.74
N ILE A 264 8.23 -0.34 17.42
CA ILE A 264 8.78 0.70 18.30
C ILE A 264 7.64 1.47 18.95
N GLY A 265 7.61 1.50 20.28
CA GLY A 265 6.61 2.26 21.04
C GLY A 265 7.02 3.70 21.32
N LEU A 266 6.22 4.38 22.14
CA LEU A 266 6.55 5.74 22.63
C LEU A 266 7.73 5.74 23.61
N SER A 267 8.02 4.62 24.28
CA SER A 267 9.20 4.48 25.12
C SER A 267 10.43 4.27 24.23
N PRO A 268 11.52 5.04 24.42
CA PRO A 268 12.73 4.87 23.62
C PRO A 268 13.38 3.51 23.91
N VAL A 269 13.73 2.78 22.85
CA VAL A 269 14.52 1.56 22.91
C VAL A 269 15.93 1.90 22.44
N SER A 270 16.95 1.44 23.16
CA SER A 270 18.36 1.73 22.84
C SER A 270 19.19 0.47 22.92
N ASN A 271 19.91 0.15 21.84
CA ASN A 271 20.81 -0.99 21.77
C ASN A 271 22.18 -0.58 21.22
N GLU A 272 23.21 -1.27 21.69
CA GLU A 272 24.56 -1.18 21.13
C GLU A 272 24.59 -1.93 19.80
N ILE A 273 24.91 -1.20 18.71
CA ILE A 273 24.88 -1.74 17.33
C ILE A 273 26.27 -1.98 16.75
N LEU A 274 27.29 -1.33 17.30
CA LEU A 274 28.67 -1.50 16.91
C LEU A 274 29.58 -1.35 18.13
N THR A 275 30.54 -2.25 18.26
CA THR A 275 31.64 -2.15 19.24
C THR A 275 32.99 -2.17 18.54
N SER A 276 33.96 -1.48 19.13
CA SER A 276 35.32 -1.33 18.62
C SER A 276 36.32 -1.54 19.76
N THR A 277 37.37 -2.33 19.55
CA THR A 277 38.42 -2.52 20.58
C THR A 277 39.29 -1.29 20.74
N GLU A 278 39.45 -0.48 19.69
CA GLU A 278 40.11 0.84 19.76
C GLU A 278 39.10 1.99 19.66
N PRO A 279 39.46 3.21 20.12
CA PRO A 279 38.56 4.35 20.07
C PRO A 279 38.07 4.70 18.66
N ILE A 280 36.76 4.89 18.52
CA ILE A 280 36.11 5.33 17.28
C ILE A 280 36.60 6.73 16.95
N THR A 281 37.17 6.90 15.75
CA THR A 281 37.75 8.16 15.30
C THR A 281 36.93 8.77 14.17
N PHE A 282 36.51 10.03 14.32
CA PHE A 282 35.92 10.80 13.23
C PHE A 282 36.98 11.65 12.54
N ILE A 283 37.07 11.50 11.22
CA ILE A 283 38.01 12.24 10.37
C ILE A 283 37.21 13.39 9.76
N LYS A 284 37.39 14.59 10.32
CA LYS A 284 36.88 15.82 9.69
C LYS A 284 37.61 16.04 8.37
N GLU A 285 36.94 16.63 7.39
CA GLU A 285 37.64 17.15 6.22
C GLU A 285 38.73 18.11 6.73
N ALA A 286 39.97 17.93 6.25
CA ALA A 286 41.05 18.85 6.59
C ALA A 286 40.68 20.23 6.04
N VAL A 287 40.14 21.10 6.89
CA VAL A 287 40.25 22.53 6.66
C VAL A 287 41.76 22.82 6.66
N PRO A 288 42.32 23.47 5.62
CA PRO A 288 43.72 23.85 5.63
C PRO A 288 43.99 24.73 6.85
N SER A 289 44.74 24.17 7.80
CA SER A 289 45.39 24.77 8.97
C SER A 289 44.77 26.06 9.55
N ALA A 290 44.04 25.91 10.65
CA ALA A 290 44.22 26.78 11.80
C ALA A 290 44.07 25.92 13.08
N ALA A 291 45.09 25.99 13.93
CA ALA A 291 45.32 25.17 15.11
C ALA A 291 44.04 24.82 15.92
N ILE A 292 43.77 23.52 16.08
CA ILE A 292 42.88 23.03 17.14
C ILE A 292 43.78 22.38 18.21
N PRO A 293 43.84 22.93 19.44
CA PRO A 293 44.59 22.33 20.54
C PRO A 293 44.07 20.93 20.90
N SER A 294 44.97 20.08 21.38
CA SER A 294 44.78 18.65 21.71
C SER A 294 43.76 18.34 22.82
N SER A 295 42.98 19.31 23.29
CA SER A 295 41.96 19.16 24.34
C SER A 295 40.51 19.02 23.84
N GLN A 296 40.26 18.94 22.53
CA GLN A 296 38.92 18.68 21.95
C GLN A 296 38.74 17.25 21.39
N ARG A 297 39.43 16.24 21.93
CA ARG A 297 38.97 14.84 21.79
C ARG A 297 37.81 14.61 22.76
N GLY A 298 36.66 15.19 22.45
CA GLY A 298 35.44 15.07 23.23
C GLY A 298 34.30 14.61 22.34
N VAL A 299 33.64 13.54 22.77
CA VAL A 299 32.30 13.07 22.38
C VAL A 299 31.48 14.19 21.72
N GLY A 300 31.46 14.21 20.38
CA GLY A 300 30.84 15.26 19.60
C GLY A 300 29.57 14.76 18.92
N ARG A 301 28.50 15.56 18.94
CA ARG A 301 27.38 15.42 18.00
C ARG A 301 27.90 15.77 16.59
N PHE A 302 28.24 14.75 15.81
CA PHE A 302 28.60 14.90 14.40
C PHE A 302 27.35 14.89 13.52
N SER A 303 27.32 15.72 12.48
CA SER A 303 26.20 15.84 11.54
C SER A 303 26.26 14.76 10.46
N SER A 304 26.24 13.49 10.85
CA SER A 304 25.83 12.44 9.91
C SER A 304 24.38 12.69 9.51
N ARG A 305 24.10 12.52 8.21
CA ARG A 305 22.73 12.60 7.71
C ARG A 305 22.04 11.28 8.04
N TYR A 306 21.05 11.34 8.91
CA TYR A 306 20.22 10.19 9.25
C TYR A 306 18.87 10.35 8.54
N ARG A 307 18.50 9.38 7.70
CA ARG A 307 17.12 9.27 7.19
C ARG A 307 16.37 8.26 8.03
N SER A 308 15.60 8.73 9.00
CA SER A 308 14.65 7.88 9.73
C SER A 308 13.30 7.88 9.01
N PRO A 309 12.55 6.77 9.10
CA PRO A 309 11.13 6.78 8.75
C PRO A 309 10.37 7.89 9.47
N LEU A 310 9.26 8.36 8.90
CA LEU A 310 8.58 9.56 9.39
C LEU A 310 8.06 9.42 10.83
N LEU A 311 7.54 8.25 11.15
CA LEU A 311 6.97 7.93 12.46
C LEU A 311 8.04 7.58 13.50
N LEU A 312 9.31 7.51 13.13
CA LEU A 312 10.38 7.17 14.03
C LEU A 312 11.32 8.37 14.23
N LYS A 313 11.78 8.52 15.46
CA LYS A 313 12.89 9.37 15.83
C LYS A 313 14.04 8.44 16.18
N SER A 314 15.10 8.49 15.40
CA SER A 314 16.30 7.71 15.64
C SER A 314 17.45 8.63 16.03
N ILE A 315 18.23 8.19 17.01
CA ILE A 315 19.41 8.89 17.51
C ILE A 315 20.53 7.87 17.58
N PHE A 316 21.69 8.20 17.01
CA PHE A 316 22.91 7.43 17.21
C PHE A 316 23.77 8.17 18.23
N ASN A 317 24.09 7.49 19.33
CA ASN A 317 25.00 7.98 20.35
C ASN A 317 26.33 7.25 20.17
N ILE A 318 27.38 8.00 19.88
CA ILE A 318 28.72 7.44 19.69
C ILE A 318 29.52 7.70 20.96
N HIS A 319 30.00 6.63 21.55
CA HIS A 319 30.91 6.61 22.69
C HIS A 319 32.34 6.33 22.22
N GLU A 320 33.28 6.24 23.15
CA GLU A 320 34.68 5.98 22.84
C GLU A 320 34.86 4.68 22.04
N ASN A 321 34.21 3.60 22.45
CA ASN A 321 34.37 2.26 21.86
C ASN A 321 33.08 1.63 21.33
N SER A 322 31.97 2.37 21.30
CA SER A 322 30.68 1.83 20.88
C SER A 322 29.78 2.85 20.20
N ILE A 323 28.85 2.34 19.38
CA ILE A 323 27.76 3.12 18.78
C ILE A 323 26.45 2.51 19.26
N HIS A 324 25.62 3.33 19.90
CA HIS A 324 24.28 2.95 20.32
C HIS A 324 23.23 3.59 19.41
N LEU A 325 22.28 2.80 18.95
CA LEU A 325 21.09 3.28 18.25
C LEU A 325 19.93 3.33 19.24
N SER A 326 19.37 4.53 19.45
CA SER A 326 18.13 4.73 20.17
C SER A 326 17.01 5.09 19.19
N MET A 327 15.86 4.39 19.28
CA MET A 327 14.68 4.67 18.46
C MET A 327 13.45 4.89 19.33
N GLN A 328 12.60 5.82 18.92
CA GLN A 328 11.36 6.16 19.59
C GLN A 328 10.29 6.51 18.55
N ARG A 329 9.06 6.05 18.74
CA ARG A 329 7.93 6.46 17.90
C ARG A 329 7.56 7.91 18.15
N LYS A 330 7.19 8.63 17.10
CA LYS A 330 6.50 9.92 17.16
C LYS A 330 5.00 9.66 17.13
N ALA A 331 4.26 10.36 17.98
CA ALA A 331 2.79 10.30 17.96
C ALA A 331 2.26 10.68 16.58
N LEU A 332 1.40 9.83 16.01
CA LEU A 332 0.88 10.00 14.65
C LEU A 332 0.13 11.33 14.46
N PRO A 333 -0.70 11.81 15.41
CA PRO A 333 -1.38 13.10 15.29
C PRO A 333 -0.41 14.28 15.17
N THR A 334 0.73 14.22 15.85
CA THR A 334 1.78 15.25 15.76
C THR A 334 2.42 15.26 14.38
N VAL A 335 2.67 14.08 13.81
CA VAL A 335 3.23 13.96 12.45
C VAL A 335 2.23 14.49 11.42
N MET A 336 0.92 14.27 11.60
CA MET A 336 -0.13 14.61 10.62
C MET A 336 -0.87 15.95 10.89
N LEU A 337 -0.33 16.83 11.75
CA LEU A 337 -1.00 18.06 12.19
C LEU A 337 -1.43 19.01 11.08
N ASN A 338 -0.73 19.03 9.95
CA ASN A 338 -1.00 19.94 8.82
C ASN A 338 -1.76 19.28 7.67
N GLU A 339 -2.26 18.05 7.86
CA GLU A 339 -2.99 17.32 6.81
C GLU A 339 -4.49 17.66 6.78
N ALA A 340 -5.19 17.05 5.82
CA ALA A 340 -6.65 17.12 5.69
C ALA A 340 -7.37 16.56 6.92
N GLU A 341 -8.61 17.00 7.14
CA GLU A 341 -9.42 16.62 8.31
C GLU A 341 -9.62 15.11 8.43
N SER A 342 -9.88 14.43 7.30
CA SER A 342 -9.99 12.97 7.24
C SER A 342 -8.72 12.29 7.73
N THR A 343 -7.56 12.66 7.20
CA THR A 343 -6.26 12.10 7.60
C THR A 343 -5.96 12.34 9.09
N LYS A 344 -6.33 13.51 9.63
CA LYS A 344 -6.22 13.80 11.07
C LYS A 344 -7.12 12.92 11.92
N ASN A 345 -8.35 12.69 11.49
CA ASN A 345 -9.27 11.77 12.17
C ASN A 345 -8.69 10.35 12.21
N VAL A 346 -8.14 9.86 11.10
CA VAL A 346 -7.42 8.56 11.07
C VAL A 346 -6.22 8.56 11.99
N ALA A 347 -5.40 9.61 11.96
CA ALA A 347 -4.21 9.70 12.79
C ALA A 347 -4.54 9.60 14.28
N ASN A 348 -5.61 10.27 14.73
CA ASN A 348 -6.11 10.17 16.11
C ASN A 348 -6.64 8.78 16.44
N ASN A 349 -7.43 8.19 15.54
CA ASN A 349 -7.98 6.86 15.74
C ASN A 349 -6.88 5.79 15.82
N LEU A 350 -5.90 5.82 14.93
CA LEU A 350 -4.77 4.88 14.93
C LEU A 350 -3.81 5.11 16.09
N GLU A 351 -3.68 6.34 16.61
CA GLU A 351 -2.87 6.59 17.80
C GLU A 351 -3.36 5.76 19.00
N ASN A 352 -4.68 5.59 19.15
CA ASN A 352 -5.24 4.71 20.18
C ASN A 352 -4.79 3.25 20.00
N ILE A 353 -4.68 2.79 18.74
CA ILE A 353 -4.21 1.44 18.42
C ILE A 353 -2.70 1.32 18.69
N PHE A 354 -1.90 2.33 18.35
CA PHE A 354 -0.48 2.38 18.71
C PHE A 354 -0.31 2.33 20.24
N VAL A 355 -1.10 3.09 21.01
CA VAL A 355 -1.08 3.02 22.48
C VAL A 355 -1.50 1.63 22.98
N ALA A 356 -2.47 0.98 22.36
CA ALA A 356 -2.81 -0.40 22.68
C ALA A 356 -1.66 -1.38 22.37
N ALA A 357 -0.95 -1.16 21.25
CA ALA A 357 0.20 -1.96 20.85
C ALA A 357 1.40 -1.76 21.79
N ASP A 358 1.64 -0.54 22.26
CA ASP A 358 2.64 -0.22 23.30
C ASP A 358 2.43 -1.07 24.58
N ASN A 359 1.19 -1.50 24.84
CA ASN A 359 0.80 -2.33 25.98
C ASN A 359 0.59 -3.82 25.64
N GLY A 360 0.96 -4.29 24.44
CA GLY A 360 0.78 -5.68 24.01
C GLY A 360 -0.70 -6.12 23.86
N LYS A 361 -1.63 -5.15 23.67
CA LYS A 361 -3.08 -5.40 23.60
C LYS A 361 -3.64 -5.56 22.18
N VAL A 362 -2.78 -5.70 21.17
CA VAL A 362 -3.17 -5.88 19.76
C VAL A 362 -2.85 -7.29 19.28
N SER A 363 -3.45 -7.71 18.16
CA SER A 363 -3.10 -8.97 17.48
C SER A 363 -1.74 -8.88 16.76
N GLU A 364 -1.12 -10.02 16.44
CA GLU A 364 0.13 -10.06 15.66
C GLU A 364 -0.03 -9.48 14.24
N GLU A 365 -1.18 -9.69 13.62
CA GLU A 365 -1.54 -9.15 12.30
C GLU A 365 -1.64 -7.62 12.33
N THR A 366 -2.24 -7.08 13.41
CA THR A 366 -2.30 -5.64 13.67
C THR A 366 -0.91 -5.08 13.92
N LEU A 367 -0.10 -5.75 14.76
CA LEU A 367 1.26 -5.33 15.06
C LEU A 367 2.11 -5.24 13.79
N SER A 368 2.01 -6.24 12.91
CA SER A 368 2.68 -6.26 11.60
C SER A 368 2.25 -5.09 10.72
N SER A 369 0.97 -4.74 10.73
CA SER A 369 0.44 -3.59 9.98
C SER A 369 0.98 -2.26 10.53
N LEU A 370 1.09 -2.13 11.85
CA LEU A 370 1.67 -0.96 12.50
C LEU A 370 3.17 -0.82 12.23
N ILE A 371 3.92 -1.93 12.21
CA ILE A 371 5.33 -1.95 11.79
C ILE A 371 5.42 -1.46 10.34
N GLY A 372 4.56 -1.96 9.44
CA GLY A 372 4.48 -1.48 8.06
C GLY A 372 4.34 0.05 7.98
N LEU A 373 3.45 0.65 8.76
CA LEU A 373 3.31 2.12 8.84
C LEU A 373 4.58 2.81 9.38
N GLN A 374 5.26 2.21 10.36
CA GLN A 374 6.49 2.75 10.95
C GLN A 374 7.68 2.76 9.99
N THR A 375 7.70 1.90 8.97
CA THR A 375 8.79 1.85 7.97
C THR A 375 8.68 2.92 6.88
N LEU A 376 7.53 3.59 6.76
CA LEU A 376 7.28 4.57 5.71
C LEU A 376 8.16 5.82 5.88
N SER A 377 8.92 6.11 4.82
CA SER A 377 9.93 7.18 4.82
C SER A 377 9.45 8.47 4.15
N THR A 378 8.34 8.43 3.41
CA THR A 378 7.78 9.61 2.72
C THR A 378 6.39 9.96 3.24
N ARG A 379 6.06 11.25 3.14
CA ARG A 379 4.80 11.79 3.67
C ARG A 379 3.62 11.44 2.78
N GLU A 380 3.89 11.34 1.49
CA GLU A 380 2.93 10.88 0.49
C GLU A 380 2.51 9.43 0.75
N ASP A 381 3.48 8.52 0.95
CA ASP A 381 3.18 7.11 1.22
C ASP A 381 2.39 6.95 2.52
N LEU A 382 2.80 7.66 3.57
CA LEU A 382 2.06 7.65 4.85
C LEU A 382 0.63 8.18 4.66
N ASN A 383 0.45 9.31 3.97
CA ASN A 383 -0.88 9.85 3.66
C ASN A 383 -1.75 8.85 2.90
N ASN A 384 -1.18 8.17 1.90
CA ASN A 384 -1.90 7.18 1.10
C ASN A 384 -2.37 5.99 1.96
N GLN A 385 -1.50 5.45 2.81
CA GLN A 385 -1.88 4.37 3.73
C GLN A 385 -2.94 4.82 4.73
N LEU A 386 -2.79 5.99 5.34
CA LEU A 386 -3.78 6.52 6.29
C LEU A 386 -5.14 6.79 5.62
N ASN A 387 -5.16 7.34 4.42
CA ASN A 387 -6.41 7.58 3.70
C ASN A 387 -7.14 6.26 3.37
N SER A 388 -6.41 5.17 3.14
CA SER A 388 -6.99 3.82 3.00
C SER A 388 -7.61 3.28 4.30
N LEU A 389 -7.28 3.87 5.46
CA LEU A 389 -7.83 3.49 6.77
C LEU A 389 -8.94 4.44 7.25
N SER A 390 -9.36 5.40 6.43
CA SER A 390 -10.25 6.47 6.88
C SER A 390 -11.67 6.06 7.21
N GLY A 391 -12.22 5.05 6.55
CA GLY A 391 -13.63 4.66 6.71
C GLY A 391 -14.64 5.77 6.38
N GLU A 392 -14.20 6.91 5.82
CA GLU A 392 -15.03 8.11 5.63
C GLU A 392 -16.20 7.86 4.67
N ILE A 393 -16.06 6.86 3.79
CA ILE A 393 -17.09 6.42 2.86
C ILE A 393 -18.36 6.00 3.58
N TYR A 394 -18.27 5.33 4.74
CA TYR A 394 -19.43 4.85 5.48
C TYR A 394 -20.25 5.97 6.12
N ALA A 395 -19.61 7.09 6.45
CA ALA A 395 -20.27 8.30 6.93
C ALA A 395 -20.79 9.13 5.75
N SER A 396 -19.93 9.36 4.75
CA SER A 396 -20.21 10.25 3.61
C SER A 396 -21.29 9.70 2.69
N ALA A 397 -21.35 8.38 2.47
CA ALA A 397 -22.37 7.76 1.64
C ALA A 397 -23.79 7.91 2.21
N GLN A 398 -23.94 8.09 3.54
CA GLN A 398 -25.27 8.33 4.14
C GLN A 398 -25.88 9.66 3.67
N ALA A 399 -25.05 10.65 3.30
CA ALA A 399 -25.55 11.89 2.72
C ALA A 399 -26.29 11.65 1.40
N LEU A 400 -25.80 10.69 0.58
CA LEU A 400 -26.48 10.29 -0.66
C LEU A 400 -27.82 9.60 -0.36
N THR A 401 -27.88 8.77 0.68
CA THR A 401 -29.12 8.12 1.12
C THR A 401 -30.19 9.14 1.54
N PHE A 402 -29.82 10.20 2.27
CA PHE A 402 -30.74 11.29 2.58
C PHE A 402 -31.16 12.08 1.33
N GLN A 403 -30.23 12.32 0.40
CA GLN A 403 -30.53 12.99 -0.86
C GLN A 403 -31.53 12.19 -1.72
N GLN A 404 -31.41 10.87 -1.75
CA GLN A 404 -32.38 9.98 -2.41
C GLN A 404 -33.78 10.14 -1.81
N SER A 405 -33.91 10.15 -0.47
CA SER A 405 -35.19 10.41 0.22
C SER A 405 -35.77 11.80 -0.14
N GLN A 406 -34.91 12.82 -0.21
CA GLN A 406 -35.32 14.18 -0.60
C GLN A 406 -35.85 14.23 -2.04
N THR A 407 -35.21 13.54 -2.98
CA THR A 407 -35.67 13.46 -4.39
C THR A 407 -37.06 12.83 -4.48
N VAL A 408 -37.28 11.71 -3.79
CA VAL A 408 -38.58 11.04 -3.71
C VAL A 408 -39.64 11.97 -3.09
N ASN A 409 -39.28 12.70 -2.03
CA ASN A 409 -40.18 13.67 -1.39
C ASN A 409 -40.57 14.80 -2.33
N ARG A 410 -39.59 15.35 -3.05
CA ARG A 410 -39.78 16.49 -3.93
C ARG A 410 -40.69 16.16 -5.10
N ASN A 411 -40.51 15.00 -5.73
CA ASN A 411 -41.35 14.54 -6.83
C ASN A 411 -42.82 14.41 -6.37
N LEU A 412 -43.06 13.80 -5.20
CA LEU A 412 -44.40 13.71 -4.61
C LEU A 412 -45.01 15.07 -4.23
N SER A 413 -44.22 15.98 -3.67
CA SER A 413 -44.68 17.33 -3.36
C SER A 413 -45.03 18.13 -4.62
N ASN A 414 -44.29 17.94 -5.72
CA ASN A 414 -44.59 18.56 -7.02
C ASN A 414 -45.86 17.95 -7.63
N ARG A 415 -46.06 16.63 -7.54
CA ARG A 415 -47.31 15.94 -7.93
C ARG A 415 -48.50 16.56 -7.20
N LEU A 416 -48.45 16.66 -5.87
CA LEU A 416 -49.52 17.24 -5.05
C LEU A 416 -49.79 18.72 -5.35
N PHE A 417 -48.77 19.48 -5.78
CA PHE A 417 -48.95 20.86 -6.24
C PHE A 417 -49.79 20.92 -7.53
N SER A 418 -49.43 20.12 -8.55
CA SER A 418 -50.10 20.10 -9.87
C SER A 418 -51.58 19.63 -9.84
N MET A 419 -52.00 18.90 -8.80
CA MET A 419 -53.35 18.31 -8.73
C MET A 419 -54.51 19.31 -8.55
N LYS A 420 -54.25 20.61 -8.41
CA LYS A 420 -55.33 21.60 -8.24
C LYS A 420 -56.18 21.78 -9.51
N HIS A 421 -55.58 21.58 -10.69
CA HIS A 421 -56.22 21.72 -12.01
C HIS A 421 -56.85 20.41 -12.52
N GLU A 422 -56.63 19.29 -11.83
CA GLU A 422 -57.27 17.99 -12.15
C GLU A 422 -58.73 17.90 -11.66
N LYS A 423 -59.35 19.02 -11.29
CA LYS A 423 -60.76 19.11 -10.88
C LYS A 423 -61.70 19.05 -12.09
N ASP A 424 -61.61 17.97 -12.85
CA ASP A 424 -62.73 17.55 -13.72
C ASP A 424 -63.69 16.74 -12.84
N PRO A 425 -64.97 17.15 -12.67
CA PRO A 425 -65.94 16.40 -11.86
C PRO A 425 -66.17 14.97 -12.34
N THR A 426 -65.74 14.64 -13.57
CA THR A 426 -65.88 13.33 -14.22
C THR A 426 -64.89 12.28 -13.70
N TYR A 427 -63.64 12.65 -13.40
CA TYR A 427 -62.56 11.71 -13.05
C TYR A 427 -62.04 11.99 -11.63
N LYS A 428 -62.22 11.01 -10.73
CA LYS A 428 -61.87 11.17 -9.31
C LYS A 428 -60.61 10.39 -8.91
N SER A 429 -60.12 9.51 -9.77
CA SER A 429 -58.93 8.71 -9.52
C SER A 429 -57.86 8.98 -10.56
N ASN A 430 -56.61 8.99 -10.13
CA ASN A 430 -55.47 9.15 -11.03
C ASN A 430 -54.43 8.07 -10.75
N ALA A 431 -53.81 7.60 -11.82
CA ALA A 431 -52.57 6.84 -11.78
C ALA A 431 -51.47 7.68 -12.42
N TRP A 432 -50.27 7.59 -11.88
CA TRP A 432 -49.13 8.30 -12.43
C TRP A 432 -47.86 7.47 -12.31
N LEU A 433 -46.96 7.70 -13.26
CA LEU A 433 -45.64 7.09 -13.32
C LEU A 433 -44.63 8.21 -13.53
N SER A 434 -43.52 8.16 -12.81
CA SER A 434 -42.40 9.06 -13.02
C SER A 434 -41.09 8.30 -13.07
N TYR A 435 -40.16 8.81 -13.86
CA TYR A 435 -38.77 8.39 -13.91
C TYR A 435 -37.92 9.62 -13.61
N PHE A 436 -36.97 9.48 -12.71
CA PHE A 436 -36.03 10.54 -12.36
C PHE A 436 -34.60 10.05 -12.50
N ALA A 437 -33.73 10.95 -12.94
CA ALA A 437 -32.29 10.73 -13.00
C ALA A 437 -31.58 11.98 -12.49
N SER A 438 -30.51 11.78 -11.72
CA SER A 438 -29.71 12.86 -11.18
C SER A 438 -28.21 12.58 -11.26
N ARG A 439 -27.46 13.68 -11.32
CA ARG A 439 -26.01 13.69 -11.30
C ARG A 439 -25.54 14.82 -10.39
N GLY A 440 -24.66 14.48 -9.45
CA GLY A 440 -24.21 15.41 -8.44
C GLY A 440 -22.77 15.18 -7.96
N GLU A 441 -22.41 15.90 -6.91
CA GLU A 441 -21.12 15.78 -6.24
C GLU A 441 -21.23 15.97 -4.72
N LEU A 442 -20.82 14.94 -3.97
CA LEU A 442 -20.52 15.08 -2.55
C LEU A 442 -19.12 15.68 -2.41
N ARG A 443 -19.02 16.83 -1.75
CA ARG A 443 -17.77 17.57 -1.61
C ARG A 443 -17.80 18.43 -0.36
N GLN A 444 -16.78 18.29 0.47
CA GLN A 444 -16.50 19.13 1.64
C GLN A 444 -14.98 19.23 1.81
N LYS A 445 -14.47 20.42 2.12
CA LYS A 445 -13.03 20.62 2.36
C LYS A 445 -12.56 19.68 3.48
N GLY A 446 -11.46 18.97 3.24
CA GLY A 446 -10.84 18.05 4.20
C GLY A 446 -11.22 16.57 4.06
N TYR A 447 -12.13 16.24 3.14
CA TYR A 447 -12.62 14.87 2.85
C TYR A 447 -12.54 14.61 1.34
N ASP A 448 -12.50 13.35 0.91
CA ASP A 448 -12.50 13.03 -0.52
C ASP A 448 -13.88 13.30 -1.14
N SER A 449 -13.88 13.88 -2.35
CA SER A 449 -15.13 14.15 -3.07
C SER A 449 -15.63 12.90 -3.79
N ALA A 450 -16.94 12.81 -4.00
CA ALA A 450 -17.56 11.73 -4.73
C ALA A 450 -18.50 12.22 -5.82
N LYS A 451 -18.33 11.69 -7.03
CA LYS A 451 -19.31 11.87 -8.11
C LYS A 451 -20.50 10.96 -7.83
N THR A 452 -21.70 11.53 -7.82
CA THR A 452 -22.93 10.78 -7.54
C THR A 452 -23.80 10.66 -8.77
N ILE A 453 -24.45 9.51 -8.89
CA ILE A 453 -25.48 9.23 -9.88
C ILE A 453 -26.64 8.60 -9.12
N LEU A 454 -27.85 9.06 -9.40
CA LEU A 454 -29.09 8.49 -8.89
C LEU A 454 -30.05 8.33 -10.07
N HIS A 455 -30.74 7.22 -10.17
CA HIS A 455 -31.89 7.11 -11.06
C HIS A 455 -32.91 6.16 -10.48
N GLY A 456 -34.16 6.35 -10.84
CA GLY A 456 -35.25 5.58 -10.28
C GLY A 456 -36.58 5.92 -10.91
N GLY A 457 -37.60 5.20 -10.45
CA GLY A 457 -38.96 5.44 -10.86
C GLY A 457 -39.91 5.40 -9.66
N GLN A 458 -41.05 6.04 -9.83
CA GLN A 458 -42.14 5.99 -8.89
C GLN A 458 -43.43 5.71 -9.63
N PHE A 459 -44.25 4.84 -9.06
CA PHE A 459 -45.61 4.62 -9.50
C PHE A 459 -46.54 4.94 -8.34
N GLY A 460 -47.60 5.68 -8.60
CA GLY A 460 -48.56 6.03 -7.58
C GLY A 460 -49.98 6.12 -8.09
N MET A 461 -50.90 6.05 -7.13
CA MET A 461 -52.32 6.23 -7.34
C MET A 461 -52.86 7.17 -6.28
N ASP A 462 -53.68 8.13 -6.69
CA ASP A 462 -54.36 9.06 -5.80
C ASP A 462 -55.83 9.21 -6.17
N ARG A 463 -56.62 9.60 -5.17
CA ARG A 463 -58.06 9.79 -5.30
C ARG A 463 -58.48 11.11 -4.67
N ILE A 464 -59.33 11.82 -5.40
CA ILE A 464 -60.01 13.04 -4.98
C ILE A 464 -61.36 12.60 -4.38
N PHE A 465 -61.49 12.67 -3.06
CA PHE A 465 -62.71 12.25 -2.36
C PHE A 465 -63.75 13.36 -2.28
N SER A 466 -63.29 14.60 -2.21
CA SER A 466 -64.08 15.84 -2.18
C SER A 466 -63.22 16.95 -2.77
N ASP A 467 -63.80 18.12 -3.02
CA ASP A 467 -63.07 19.33 -3.43
C ASP A 467 -62.01 19.79 -2.42
N LYS A 468 -61.98 19.16 -1.23
CA LYS A 468 -61.13 19.48 -0.09
C LYS A 468 -59.97 18.52 0.18
N TYR A 469 -60.06 17.22 -0.11
CA TYR A 469 -58.99 16.29 0.28
C TYR A 469 -58.65 15.24 -0.78
N ILE A 470 -57.33 15.03 -0.93
CA ILE A 470 -56.69 14.10 -1.84
C ILE A 470 -55.86 13.14 -0.99
N LEU A 471 -55.98 11.84 -1.24
CA LEU A 471 -55.14 10.81 -0.63
C LEU A 471 -54.54 9.93 -1.71
N GLY A 472 -53.31 9.50 -1.50
CA GLY A 472 -52.64 8.60 -2.43
C GLY A 472 -51.56 7.74 -1.79
N THR A 473 -51.13 6.77 -2.56
CA THR A 473 -50.03 5.87 -2.23
C THR A 473 -49.09 5.79 -3.42
N ALA A 474 -47.80 5.64 -3.14
CA ALA A 474 -46.78 5.46 -4.16
C ALA A 474 -45.75 4.43 -3.73
N ILE A 475 -45.27 3.66 -4.70
CA ILE A 475 -44.09 2.83 -4.57
C ILE A 475 -42.95 3.49 -5.35
N ASP A 476 -41.74 3.40 -4.81
CA ASP A 476 -40.53 3.91 -5.46
C ASP A 476 -39.45 2.83 -5.52
N TYR A 477 -38.73 2.82 -6.63
CA TYR A 477 -37.49 2.07 -6.78
C TYR A 477 -36.40 3.02 -7.26
N SER A 478 -35.21 2.93 -6.67
CA SER A 478 -34.09 3.76 -7.10
C SER A 478 -32.74 3.13 -6.84
N TYR A 479 -31.83 3.37 -7.78
CA TYR A 479 -30.43 2.97 -7.74
C TYR A 479 -29.56 4.22 -7.59
N SER A 480 -28.60 4.17 -6.67
CA SER A 480 -27.62 5.23 -6.49
C SER A 480 -26.19 4.69 -6.47
N ARG A 481 -25.25 5.54 -6.92
CA ARG A 481 -23.81 5.25 -6.91
C ARG A 481 -23.04 6.49 -6.51
N ALA A 482 -22.08 6.33 -5.61
CA ALA A 482 -21.05 7.30 -5.26
C ALA A 482 -19.67 6.72 -5.54
N ASN A 483 -18.91 7.35 -6.44
CA ASN A 483 -17.52 7.02 -6.69
C ASN A 483 -16.64 8.09 -6.03
N PHE A 484 -15.99 7.75 -4.93
CA PHE A 484 -15.07 8.66 -4.24
C PHE A 484 -13.73 8.72 -4.97
N GLN A 485 -13.07 9.87 -4.86
CA GLN A 485 -11.69 10.00 -5.31
C GLN A 485 -10.74 9.23 -4.35
N LYS A 486 -9.52 8.94 -4.84
CA LYS A 486 -8.45 8.29 -4.07
C LYS A 486 -8.86 6.93 -3.48
N TYR A 487 -8.62 6.71 -2.17
CA TYR A 487 -8.70 5.41 -1.50
C TYR A 487 -10.04 5.17 -0.78
N ALA A 488 -10.94 6.16 -0.76
CA ALA A 488 -12.23 6.01 -0.09
C ALA A 488 -13.14 4.97 -0.76
N GLY A 489 -13.02 4.76 -2.09
CA GLY A 489 -13.66 3.66 -2.81
C GLY A 489 -15.01 4.01 -3.45
N ARG A 490 -15.89 3.01 -3.55
CA ARG A 490 -17.19 3.09 -4.23
C ARG A 490 -18.31 2.58 -3.34
N SER A 491 -19.44 3.29 -3.36
CA SER A 491 -20.69 2.89 -2.68
C SER A 491 -21.82 2.81 -3.69
N ASN A 492 -22.55 1.71 -3.68
CA ASN A 492 -23.74 1.48 -4.51
C ASN A 492 -24.91 1.17 -3.60
N SER A 493 -26.08 1.74 -3.88
CA SER A 493 -27.29 1.41 -3.13
C SER A 493 -28.50 1.22 -4.03
N GLU A 494 -29.35 0.28 -3.63
CA GLU A 494 -30.65 0.02 -4.23
C GLU A 494 -31.72 0.22 -3.17
N SER A 495 -32.77 0.99 -3.47
CA SER A 495 -33.86 1.31 -2.55
C SER A 495 -35.19 0.90 -3.13
N VAL A 496 -36.04 0.31 -2.29
CA VAL A 496 -37.48 0.12 -2.54
C VAL A 496 -38.25 0.80 -1.42
N GLY A 497 -39.16 1.71 -1.78
CA GLY A 497 -39.94 2.51 -0.84
C GLY A 497 -41.44 2.40 -1.06
N LEU A 498 -42.18 2.64 0.04
CA LEU A 498 -43.62 2.82 0.07
C LEU A 498 -43.91 4.16 0.74
N SER A 499 -44.72 4.99 0.10
CA SER A 499 -45.14 6.30 0.59
C SER A 499 -46.67 6.41 0.63
N PHE A 500 -47.19 7.02 1.69
CA PHE A 500 -48.55 7.51 1.80
C PHE A 500 -48.51 9.03 1.82
N TYR A 501 -49.39 9.66 1.06
CA TYR A 501 -49.42 11.10 0.95
C TYR A 501 -50.85 11.64 0.86
N GLY A 502 -51.02 12.89 1.25
CA GLY A 502 -52.31 13.55 1.16
C GLY A 502 -52.21 15.07 1.16
N LYS A 503 -53.24 15.70 0.62
CA LYS A 503 -53.39 17.16 0.55
C LYS A 503 -54.79 17.54 1.00
N LEU A 504 -54.88 18.53 1.87
CA LEU A 504 -56.12 19.09 2.41
C LEU A 504 -56.17 20.59 2.08
N LEU A 505 -57.21 21.01 1.36
CA LEU A 505 -57.54 22.40 1.10
C LEU A 505 -58.36 22.95 2.27
N LEU A 506 -57.92 24.10 2.79
CA LEU A 506 -58.47 24.81 3.93
C LEU A 506 -59.21 26.07 3.45
N ALA A 507 -59.88 26.77 4.37
CA ALA A 507 -60.53 28.05 4.05
C ALA A 507 -59.49 29.09 3.57
N SER A 508 -59.96 30.09 2.81
CA SER A 508 -59.12 31.21 2.33
C SER A 508 -57.90 30.78 1.51
N ASP A 509 -58.06 29.76 0.66
CA ASP A 509 -57.03 29.21 -0.24
C ASP A 509 -55.78 28.65 0.43
N PHE A 510 -55.82 28.45 1.75
CA PHE A 510 -54.78 27.72 2.47
C PHE A 510 -54.82 26.22 2.13
N TYR A 511 -53.69 25.55 2.27
CA TYR A 511 -53.62 24.10 2.16
C TYR A 511 -52.59 23.54 3.13
N THR A 512 -52.77 22.27 3.45
CA THR A 512 -51.72 21.46 4.07
C THR A 512 -51.53 20.19 3.28
N GLN A 513 -50.31 19.71 3.21
CA GLN A 513 -50.00 18.41 2.65
C GLN A 513 -49.03 17.66 3.55
N ALA A 514 -49.12 16.34 3.53
CA ALA A 514 -48.30 15.47 4.35
C ALA A 514 -47.90 14.22 3.57
N ARG A 515 -46.72 13.69 3.91
CA ARG A 515 -46.19 12.43 3.42
C ARG A 515 -45.56 11.65 4.57
N LEU A 516 -45.81 10.35 4.58
CA LEU A 516 -45.11 9.36 5.39
C LEU A 516 -44.55 8.28 4.46
N GLY A 517 -43.29 7.89 4.63
CA GLY A 517 -42.66 6.88 3.80
C GLY A 517 -41.71 5.97 4.56
N ILE A 518 -41.62 4.72 4.11
CA ILE A 518 -40.65 3.73 4.57
C ILE A 518 -39.92 3.16 3.35
N SER A 519 -38.59 3.08 3.42
CA SER A 519 -37.76 2.50 2.36
C SER A 519 -36.75 1.51 2.91
N ARG A 520 -36.58 0.38 2.23
CA ARG A 520 -35.52 -0.60 2.47
C ARG A 520 -34.41 -0.38 1.47
N ILE A 521 -33.17 -0.32 1.97
CA ILE A 521 -32.00 0.04 1.16
C ILE A 521 -30.95 -1.04 1.32
N SER A 522 -30.47 -1.58 0.20
CA SER A 522 -29.36 -2.51 0.14
C SER A 522 -28.13 -1.77 -0.36
N THR A 523 -27.08 -1.70 0.46
CA THR A 523 -25.86 -0.94 0.16
C THR A 523 -24.68 -1.88 0.05
N ARG A 524 -23.92 -1.77 -1.04
CA ARG A 524 -22.62 -2.41 -1.25
C ARG A 524 -21.53 -1.35 -1.21
N VAL A 525 -20.47 -1.59 -0.44
CA VAL A 525 -19.30 -0.70 -0.37
C VAL A 525 -18.06 -1.49 -0.74
N GLU A 526 -17.29 -0.98 -1.69
CA GLU A 526 -16.04 -1.55 -2.17
C GLU A 526 -14.91 -0.54 -1.96
N ARG A 527 -13.87 -0.90 -1.23
CA ARG A 527 -12.70 -0.02 -1.01
C ARG A 527 -11.41 -0.81 -0.78
N GLU A 528 -10.28 -0.12 -0.79
CA GLU A 528 -8.98 -0.70 -0.47
C GLU A 528 -8.59 -0.35 0.98
N VAL A 529 -8.14 -1.35 1.73
CA VAL A 529 -7.66 -1.24 3.11
C VAL A 529 -6.26 -1.84 3.12
N LEU A 530 -5.22 -1.02 3.23
CA LEU A 530 -3.81 -1.47 3.21
C LEU A 530 -3.50 -2.43 2.05
N HIS A 531 -3.85 -2.05 0.81
CA HIS A 531 -3.68 -2.87 -0.40
C HIS A 531 -4.52 -4.12 -0.54
N LYS A 532 -5.43 -4.39 0.41
CA LYS A 532 -6.41 -5.47 0.32
C LYS A 532 -7.77 -4.90 -0.08
N LYS A 533 -8.47 -5.58 -0.99
CA LYS A 533 -9.83 -5.21 -1.38
C LYS A 533 -10.81 -5.65 -0.29
N SER A 534 -11.66 -4.73 0.13
CA SER A 534 -12.80 -4.97 1.03
C SER A 534 -14.09 -4.76 0.23
N ASP A 535 -15.01 -5.71 0.35
CA ASP A 535 -16.33 -5.67 -0.29
C ASP A 535 -17.38 -6.12 0.72
N ILE A 536 -18.24 -5.18 1.12
CA ILE A 536 -19.21 -5.41 2.18
C ILE A 536 -20.61 -5.05 1.72
N HIS A 537 -21.58 -5.73 2.31
CA HIS A 537 -23.00 -5.48 2.10
C HIS A 537 -23.68 -5.18 3.43
N HIS A 538 -24.48 -4.13 3.48
CA HIS A 538 -25.36 -3.86 4.62
C HIS A 538 -26.76 -3.43 4.17
N LYS A 539 -27.73 -3.66 5.04
CA LYS A 539 -29.14 -3.33 4.82
C LYS A 539 -29.55 -2.20 5.74
N ASP A 540 -30.10 -1.17 5.15
CA ASP A 540 -30.55 0.04 5.85
C ASP A 540 -32.06 0.20 5.74
N THR A 541 -32.63 1.01 6.63
CA THR A 541 -34.06 1.35 6.59
C THR A 541 -34.22 2.84 6.80
N MET A 542 -34.94 3.49 5.89
CA MET A 542 -35.26 4.91 5.95
C MET A 542 -36.73 5.08 6.33
N TYR A 543 -36.99 5.92 7.33
CA TYR A 543 -38.31 6.45 7.62
C TYR A 543 -38.29 7.93 7.28
N SER A 544 -39.21 8.37 6.43
CA SER A 544 -39.30 9.75 5.97
C SER A 544 -40.66 10.33 6.30
N SER A 545 -40.68 11.58 6.74
CA SER A 545 -41.90 12.33 7.00
C SER A 545 -41.75 13.76 6.51
N TYR A 546 -42.81 14.28 5.93
CA TYR A 546 -42.86 15.63 5.42
C TYR A 546 -44.24 16.21 5.68
N ILE A 547 -44.27 17.45 6.17
CA ILE A 547 -45.50 18.22 6.29
C ILE A 547 -45.26 19.61 5.73
N GLU A 548 -46.26 20.14 5.05
CA GLU A 548 -46.20 21.45 4.44
C GLU A 548 -47.52 22.19 4.70
N PHE A 549 -47.40 23.48 4.95
CA PHE A 549 -48.50 24.41 5.06
C PHE A 549 -48.26 25.55 4.06
N GLY A 550 -49.25 25.85 3.24
CA GLY A 550 -49.11 26.86 2.20
C GLY A 550 -50.39 27.62 1.92
N LYS A 551 -50.26 28.67 1.12
CA LYS A 551 -51.36 29.51 0.65
C LYS A 551 -51.28 29.66 -0.85
N ASN A 552 -52.40 29.44 -1.53
CA ASN A 552 -52.51 29.69 -2.96
C ASN A 552 -52.97 31.13 -3.22
N PHE A 553 -52.45 31.73 -4.28
CA PHE A 553 -52.84 33.02 -4.83
C PHE A 553 -53.13 32.80 -6.32
N ASN A 554 -54.36 33.03 -6.75
CA ASN A 554 -54.77 32.78 -8.13
C ASN A 554 -54.94 34.13 -8.86
N PHE A 555 -54.25 34.29 -9.99
CA PHE A 555 -54.24 35.48 -10.84
C PHE A 555 -54.53 35.07 -12.30
N ASN A 556 -55.79 34.83 -12.63
CA ASN A 556 -56.24 34.34 -13.94
C ASN A 556 -55.46 33.06 -14.36
N ALA A 557 -54.53 33.20 -15.31
CA ALA A 557 -53.70 32.11 -15.84
C ALA A 557 -52.49 31.76 -14.95
N LEU A 558 -52.16 32.58 -13.94
CA LEU A 558 -51.03 32.37 -13.03
C LEU A 558 -51.51 31.97 -11.64
N GLN A 559 -51.10 30.80 -11.16
CA GLN A 559 -51.21 30.42 -9.75
C GLN A 559 -49.85 30.56 -9.07
N LEU A 560 -49.79 31.34 -8.00
CA LEU A 560 -48.63 31.40 -7.10
C LEU A 560 -48.98 30.72 -5.78
N SER A 561 -48.02 30.07 -5.14
CA SER A 561 -48.21 29.45 -3.83
C SER A 561 -46.98 29.62 -2.97
N SER A 562 -47.16 30.22 -1.81
CA SER A 562 -46.12 30.24 -0.78
C SER A 562 -46.32 29.07 0.17
N PHE A 563 -45.21 28.52 0.67
CA PHE A 563 -45.27 27.41 1.62
C PHE A 563 -44.15 27.46 2.65
N LEU A 564 -44.45 26.83 3.80
CA LEU A 564 -43.52 26.47 4.85
C LEU A 564 -43.64 24.96 5.07
N GLY A 565 -42.52 24.25 5.02
CA GLY A 565 -42.48 22.80 5.18
C GLY A 565 -41.49 22.35 6.26
N TYR A 566 -41.77 21.21 6.87
CA TYR A 566 -40.92 20.53 7.83
C TYR A 566 -40.67 19.10 7.36
N SER A 567 -39.39 18.71 7.32
CA SER A 567 -38.95 17.36 6.96
C SER A 567 -38.30 16.69 8.16
N TYR A 568 -38.59 15.41 8.37
CA TYR A 568 -37.92 14.60 9.38
C TYR A 568 -37.68 13.18 8.86
N ASP A 569 -36.40 12.83 8.77
CA ASP A 569 -35.91 11.54 8.26
C ASP A 569 -35.12 10.80 9.35
N ILE A 570 -35.37 9.50 9.50
CA ILE A 570 -34.61 8.57 10.33
C ILE A 570 -34.00 7.50 9.43
N LEU A 571 -32.68 7.47 9.36
CA LEU A 571 -31.93 6.44 8.67
C LEU A 571 -31.32 5.47 9.69
N GLU A 572 -31.74 4.22 9.61
CA GLU A 572 -31.20 3.13 10.40
C GLU A 572 -30.21 2.32 9.54
N ARG A 573 -28.92 2.60 9.71
CA ARG A 573 -27.84 1.88 9.02
C ARG A 573 -27.62 0.52 9.68
N GLY A 574 -27.57 -0.53 8.86
CA GLY A 574 -27.24 -1.88 9.29
C GLY A 574 -25.85 -1.98 9.95
N LYS A 575 -25.62 -3.11 10.65
CA LYS A 575 -24.27 -3.49 11.05
C LYS A 575 -23.48 -3.92 9.81
N PHE A 576 -22.17 -3.71 9.81
CA PHE A 576 -21.28 -4.21 8.78
C PHE A 576 -19.94 -4.63 9.37
N ASP A 577 -19.22 -5.43 8.60
CA ASP A 577 -17.94 -5.98 8.98
C ASP A 577 -17.05 -6.07 7.72
N GLU A 578 -15.91 -5.39 7.72
CA GLU A 578 -14.98 -5.43 6.60
C GLU A 578 -14.27 -6.78 6.48
N SER A 579 -14.14 -7.28 5.25
CA SER A 579 -13.61 -8.62 4.95
C SER A 579 -12.07 -8.67 4.91
N VAL A 580 -11.40 -7.88 5.75
CA VAL A 580 -9.93 -7.75 5.79
C VAL A 580 -9.42 -8.08 7.19
N ASP A 581 -8.26 -8.72 7.29
CA ASP A 581 -7.76 -9.30 8.54
C ASP A 581 -7.41 -8.23 9.59
N SER A 582 -6.64 -7.21 9.20
CA SER A 582 -6.06 -6.22 10.12
C SER A 582 -6.49 -4.79 9.77
N LEU A 583 -6.75 -3.98 10.81
CA LEU A 583 -7.16 -2.58 10.69
C LEU A 583 -8.39 -2.35 9.79
N ALA A 584 -9.20 -3.41 9.61
CA ALA A 584 -10.51 -3.35 8.99
C ALA A 584 -11.55 -2.82 9.99
N ILE A 585 -12.65 -2.25 9.50
CA ILE A 585 -13.65 -1.59 10.32
C ILE A 585 -14.85 -2.52 10.55
N ARG A 586 -15.20 -2.71 11.83
CA ARG A 586 -16.43 -3.37 12.26
C ARG A 586 -17.34 -2.40 12.97
N ALA A 587 -18.53 -2.19 12.42
CA ALA A 587 -19.49 -1.24 12.97
C ALA A 587 -20.81 -1.91 13.34
N LYS A 588 -21.35 -1.54 14.51
CA LYS A 588 -22.71 -1.90 14.90
C LYS A 588 -23.72 -1.06 14.12
N LYS A 589 -24.98 -1.48 14.22
CA LYS A 589 -26.15 -0.74 13.75
C LYS A 589 -26.15 0.68 14.32
N LYS A 590 -26.48 1.69 13.50
CA LYS A 590 -26.48 3.10 13.90
C LYS A 590 -27.70 3.81 13.33
N GLN A 591 -28.32 4.69 14.12
CA GLN A 591 -29.39 5.56 13.66
C GLN A 591 -28.88 6.98 13.44
N TYR A 592 -29.32 7.59 12.34
CA TYR A 592 -29.06 8.97 11.95
C TYR A 592 -30.39 9.70 11.81
N HIS A 593 -30.42 10.94 12.27
CA HIS A 593 -31.62 11.78 12.22
C HIS A 593 -31.32 13.03 11.42
N ARG A 594 -32.27 13.41 10.56
CA ARG A 594 -32.22 14.65 9.80
C ARG A 594 -33.54 15.37 9.98
N SER A 595 -33.48 16.67 10.30
CA SER A 595 -34.65 17.52 10.42
C SER A 595 -34.40 18.84 9.69
N GLY A 596 -35.31 19.24 8.81
CA GLY A 596 -35.21 20.45 8.01
C GLY A 596 -36.45 21.31 8.09
N ILE A 597 -36.28 22.64 8.06
CA ILE A 597 -37.35 23.59 7.79
C ILE A 597 -37.10 24.18 6.41
N SER A 598 -38.13 24.18 5.58
CA SER A 598 -38.10 24.71 4.23
C SER A 598 -39.12 25.84 4.09
N ALA A 599 -38.77 26.88 3.34
CA ALA A 599 -39.68 27.92 2.91
C ALA A 599 -39.50 28.14 1.41
N GLY A 600 -40.59 28.32 0.67
CA GLY A 600 -40.50 28.46 -0.77
C GLY A 600 -41.74 29.02 -1.44
N LEU A 601 -41.59 29.21 -2.75
CA LEU A 601 -42.61 29.67 -3.68
C LEU A 601 -42.74 28.68 -4.84
N ARG A 602 -43.96 28.42 -5.27
CA ARG A 602 -44.29 27.66 -6.47
C ARG A 602 -45.20 28.50 -7.36
N GLY A 603 -44.88 28.58 -8.64
CA GLY A 603 -45.69 29.25 -9.65
C GLY A 603 -46.09 28.25 -10.73
N GLU A 604 -47.32 28.33 -11.19
CA GLU A 604 -47.82 27.58 -12.35
C GLU A 604 -48.54 28.56 -13.29
N TYR A 605 -48.16 28.56 -14.56
CA TYR A 605 -48.78 29.37 -15.60
C TYR A 605 -49.47 28.49 -16.63
N SER A 606 -50.78 28.67 -16.79
CA SER A 606 -51.62 27.87 -17.69
C SER A 606 -51.75 28.55 -19.05
N ILE A 607 -51.45 27.81 -20.11
CA ILE A 607 -51.56 28.25 -21.51
C ILE A 607 -52.60 27.36 -22.20
N LEU A 608 -53.63 27.97 -22.77
CA LEU A 608 -54.60 27.26 -23.61
C LEU A 608 -54.10 27.27 -25.06
N ASN A 609 -53.86 26.08 -25.61
CA ASN A 609 -53.37 25.91 -26.97
C ASN A 609 -54.51 26.01 -27.99
N GLN A 610 -54.14 26.25 -29.26
CA GLN A 610 -55.10 26.37 -30.36
C GLN A 610 -55.87 25.07 -30.64
N ASP A 611 -55.34 23.92 -30.20
CA ASP A 611 -55.97 22.59 -30.29
C ASP A 611 -56.89 22.27 -29.10
N GLY A 612 -57.13 23.24 -28.20
CA GLY A 612 -57.98 23.10 -27.01
C GLY A 612 -57.31 22.39 -25.82
N LYS A 613 -56.05 21.99 -25.93
CA LYS A 613 -55.28 21.35 -24.85
C LYS A 613 -54.59 22.40 -23.97
N GLN A 614 -54.28 22.06 -22.72
CA GLN A 614 -53.52 22.97 -21.84
C GLN A 614 -52.04 22.59 -21.76
N THR A 615 -51.21 23.62 -21.64
CA THR A 615 -49.80 23.52 -21.27
C THR A 615 -49.60 24.29 -19.97
N TYR A 616 -48.93 23.66 -19.00
CA TYR A 616 -48.61 24.28 -17.71
C TYR A 616 -47.10 24.48 -17.61
N LEU A 617 -46.68 25.72 -17.33
CA LEU A 617 -45.30 26.06 -17.01
C LEU A 617 -45.14 26.21 -15.51
N ASN A 618 -44.27 25.39 -14.92
CA ASN A 618 -44.01 25.32 -13.49
C ASN A 618 -42.68 25.98 -13.14
N LEU A 619 -42.68 26.82 -12.11
CA LEU A 619 -41.48 27.41 -11.51
C LEU A 619 -41.49 27.13 -10.00
N TYR A 620 -40.36 26.71 -9.48
CA TYR A 620 -40.18 26.44 -8.06
C TYR A 620 -38.91 27.11 -7.54
N THR A 621 -38.98 27.70 -6.35
CA THR A 621 -37.79 28.03 -5.56
C THR A 621 -38.02 27.77 -4.08
N SER A 622 -37.05 27.20 -3.38
CA SER A 622 -37.09 27.06 -1.93
C SER A 622 -35.73 27.04 -1.28
N ILE A 623 -35.69 27.50 -0.03
CA ILE A 623 -34.54 27.39 0.85
C ILE A 623 -34.89 26.41 1.97
N GLU A 624 -33.99 25.46 2.23
CA GLU A 624 -34.10 24.52 3.34
C GLU A 624 -32.92 24.72 4.30
N LYS A 625 -33.23 24.84 5.59
CA LYS A 625 -32.27 24.88 6.69
C LYS A 625 -32.37 23.57 7.47
N ASN A 626 -31.28 22.80 7.51
CA ASN A 626 -31.18 21.66 8.43
C ASN A 626 -31.00 22.19 9.86
N ILE A 627 -31.95 21.91 10.76
CA ILE A 627 -32.03 22.50 12.11
C ILE A 627 -30.85 22.07 12.98
N LYS A 628 -30.49 20.79 12.90
CA LYS A 628 -29.29 20.21 13.51
C LYS A 628 -28.34 19.84 12.37
N SER A 629 -27.08 20.27 12.44
CA SER A 629 -26.06 19.71 11.55
C SER A 629 -25.86 18.25 11.96
N SER A 630 -26.56 17.32 11.32
CA SER A 630 -26.44 15.90 11.61
C SER A 630 -25.04 15.47 11.19
N SER A 631 -24.14 15.33 12.17
CA SER A 631 -22.93 14.57 11.93
C SER A 631 -23.35 13.19 11.45
N LEU A 632 -22.78 12.75 10.33
CA LEU A 632 -22.94 11.39 9.82
C LEU A 632 -21.84 10.47 10.37
N ALA A 633 -21.08 10.97 11.35
CA ALA A 633 -20.05 10.22 12.02
C ALA A 633 -20.62 9.02 12.79
N PHE A 634 -19.78 8.01 12.96
CA PHE A 634 -20.14 6.80 13.68
C PHE A 634 -18.95 6.24 14.44
N ASP A 635 -19.26 5.48 15.48
CA ASP A 635 -18.27 4.76 16.25
C ASP A 635 -18.18 3.33 15.74
N ALA A 636 -16.97 2.83 15.58
CA ALA A 636 -16.69 1.46 15.17
C ALA A 636 -15.39 0.97 15.81
N LYS A 637 -15.11 -0.32 15.65
CA LYS A 637 -13.87 -0.93 16.13
C LYS A 637 -12.99 -1.30 14.95
N TYR A 638 -11.68 -1.17 15.13
CA TYR A 638 -10.74 -1.81 14.21
C TYR A 638 -10.59 -3.29 14.54
N HIS A 639 -10.38 -4.12 13.52
CA HIS A 639 -9.98 -5.51 13.71
C HIS A 639 -8.64 -5.60 14.44
N GLY A 640 -8.56 -6.54 15.37
CA GLY A 640 -7.38 -6.77 16.21
C GLY A 640 -7.21 -5.81 17.39
N GLU A 641 -8.06 -4.79 17.53
CA GLU A 641 -8.14 -3.94 18.72
C GLU A 641 -9.13 -4.53 19.74
N LYS A 642 -8.64 -4.86 20.95
CA LYS A 642 -9.45 -5.58 21.95
C LYS A 642 -10.47 -4.68 22.68
N GLU A 643 -10.12 -3.42 22.97
CA GLU A 643 -10.86 -2.60 23.95
C GLU A 643 -11.36 -1.25 23.41
N GLY A 644 -10.69 -0.62 22.43
CA GLY A 644 -11.03 0.74 21.98
C GLY A 644 -12.21 0.82 21.00
N MET A 645 -12.72 2.05 20.86
CA MET A 645 -13.62 2.46 19.78
C MET A 645 -13.00 3.66 19.08
N ALA A 646 -13.08 3.65 17.75
CA ALA A 646 -12.65 4.72 16.87
C ALA A 646 -13.86 5.51 16.39
N HIS A 647 -13.69 6.84 16.29
CA HIS A 647 -14.73 7.75 15.83
C HIS A 647 -14.45 8.14 14.39
N PHE A 648 -15.30 7.72 13.46
CA PHE A 648 -15.12 7.93 12.03
C PHE A 648 -15.96 9.11 11.55
N GLU A 649 -15.30 10.11 10.96
CA GLU A 649 -15.96 11.27 10.37
C GLU A 649 -16.03 11.17 8.83
N GLY A 650 -16.91 11.98 8.25
CA GLY A 650 -17.08 12.09 6.80
C GLY A 650 -17.74 13.42 6.43
N ILE A 651 -18.16 13.52 5.16
CA ILE A 651 -18.93 14.66 4.66
C ILE A 651 -20.20 14.82 5.50
N ARG A 652 -20.47 16.04 5.96
CA ARG A 652 -21.64 16.38 6.78
C ARG A 652 -22.78 16.86 5.91
N LEU A 653 -24.01 16.78 6.41
CA LEU A 653 -25.15 17.40 5.73
C LEU A 653 -24.98 18.93 5.67
N PRO A 654 -25.33 19.57 4.54
CA PRO A 654 -25.20 21.01 4.39
C PRO A 654 -26.14 21.74 5.37
N LYS A 655 -25.72 22.86 5.95
CA LYS A 655 -26.60 23.64 6.85
C LYS A 655 -27.78 24.27 6.10
N TYR A 656 -27.52 24.74 4.88
CA TYR A 656 -28.51 25.38 4.00
C TYR A 656 -28.44 24.76 2.62
N THR A 657 -29.60 24.54 2.01
CA THR A 657 -29.75 24.07 0.63
C THR A 657 -30.72 25.01 -0.08
N LEU A 658 -30.36 25.46 -1.28
CA LEU A 658 -31.25 26.19 -2.18
C LEU A 658 -31.68 25.24 -3.29
N TRP A 659 -32.98 25.19 -3.55
CA TRP A 659 -33.57 24.40 -4.63
C TRP A 659 -34.25 25.34 -5.62
N ASN A 660 -33.94 25.18 -6.91
CA ASN A 660 -34.64 25.85 -8.00
C ASN A 660 -35.13 24.79 -8.98
N GLY A 661 -36.35 24.93 -9.46
CA GLY A 661 -36.96 23.98 -10.38
C GLY A 661 -37.74 24.67 -11.48
N LEU A 662 -37.71 24.09 -12.66
CA LEU A 662 -38.48 24.48 -13.84
C LEU A 662 -39.19 23.24 -14.37
N GLY A 663 -40.44 23.38 -14.78
CA GLY A 663 -41.22 22.26 -15.30
C GLY A 663 -42.15 22.67 -16.42
N ILE A 664 -42.46 21.70 -17.28
CA ILE A 664 -43.50 21.81 -18.29
C ILE A 664 -44.39 20.58 -18.20
N GLU A 665 -45.70 20.78 -18.22
CA GLU A 665 -46.69 19.73 -18.34
C GLU A 665 -47.61 20.01 -19.52
N GLN A 666 -47.90 18.97 -20.30
CA GLN A 666 -48.71 19.06 -21.51
C GLN A 666 -49.84 18.03 -21.44
N ASP A 667 -51.07 18.50 -21.61
CA ASP A 667 -52.21 17.61 -21.84
C ASP A 667 -52.05 16.92 -23.20
N ILE A 668 -52.15 15.59 -23.19
CA ILE A 668 -52.14 14.75 -24.39
C ILE A 668 -53.58 14.48 -24.83
N SER A 669 -54.45 14.20 -23.86
CA SER A 669 -55.89 13.98 -24.02
C SER A 669 -56.64 14.53 -22.80
N SER A 670 -57.97 14.43 -22.77
CA SER A 670 -58.77 14.80 -21.60
C SER A 670 -58.44 13.96 -20.35
N GLN A 671 -57.89 12.76 -20.53
CA GLN A 671 -57.57 11.82 -19.46
C GLN A 671 -56.07 11.70 -19.19
N SER A 672 -55.18 12.28 -20.00
CA SER A 672 -53.75 12.00 -19.89
C SER A 672 -52.87 13.23 -20.11
N SER A 673 -51.84 13.39 -19.27
CA SER A 673 -50.81 14.42 -19.43
C SER A 673 -49.41 13.84 -19.26
N ALA A 674 -48.42 14.51 -19.84
CA ALA A 674 -47.00 14.21 -19.63
C ALA A 674 -46.28 15.45 -19.12
N TYR A 675 -45.27 15.26 -18.26
CA TYR A 675 -44.49 16.34 -17.68
C TYR A 675 -42.99 16.07 -17.69
N LEU A 676 -42.23 17.15 -17.76
CA LEU A 676 -40.79 17.19 -17.65
C LEU A 676 -40.39 18.27 -16.64
N ASN A 677 -39.64 17.88 -15.61
CA ASN A 677 -39.11 18.79 -14.59
C ASN A 677 -37.57 18.73 -14.58
N TYR A 678 -36.96 19.89 -14.38
CA TYR A 678 -35.54 20.05 -14.11
C TYR A 678 -35.36 20.77 -12.77
N ASP A 679 -34.72 20.11 -11.82
CA ASP A 679 -34.45 20.64 -10.48
C ASP A 679 -32.94 20.74 -10.25
N MET A 680 -32.50 21.86 -9.68
CA MET A 680 -31.11 22.11 -9.31
C MET A 680 -30.99 22.34 -7.81
N LYS A 681 -30.10 21.58 -7.16
CA LYS A 681 -29.74 21.69 -5.75
C LYS A 681 -28.43 22.42 -5.60
N ILE A 682 -28.42 23.52 -4.86
CA ILE A 682 -27.22 24.31 -4.56
C ILE A 682 -26.91 24.20 -3.07
N GLU A 683 -25.66 23.90 -2.74
CA GLU A 683 -25.13 23.83 -1.38
C GLU A 683 -23.92 24.76 -1.25
N LYS A 684 -23.99 25.77 -0.38
CA LYS A 684 -22.95 26.81 -0.20
C LYS A 684 -22.46 27.41 -1.53
N ASP A 685 -21.39 26.86 -2.10
CA ASP A 685 -20.60 27.34 -3.23
C ASP A 685 -20.59 26.36 -4.41
N LYS A 686 -21.42 25.31 -4.39
CA LYS A 686 -21.47 24.29 -5.46
C LYS A 686 -22.90 23.95 -5.87
N ILE A 687 -23.05 23.52 -7.13
CA ILE A 687 -24.22 22.76 -7.58
C ILE A 687 -24.02 21.32 -7.09
N ALA A 688 -24.81 20.93 -6.09
CA ALA A 688 -24.67 19.64 -5.44
C ALA A 688 -25.38 18.51 -6.19
N ASP A 689 -26.48 18.84 -6.88
CA ASP A 689 -27.25 17.88 -7.66
C ASP A 689 -28.05 18.57 -8.77
N GLN A 690 -28.26 17.85 -9.87
CA GLN A 690 -29.13 18.24 -10.97
C GLN A 690 -30.01 17.04 -11.29
N ILE A 691 -31.32 17.23 -11.20
CA ILE A 691 -32.32 16.16 -11.32
C ILE A 691 -33.21 16.47 -12.52
N VAL A 692 -33.40 15.49 -13.39
CA VAL A 692 -34.39 15.50 -14.46
C VAL A 692 -35.46 14.47 -14.11
N THR A 693 -36.72 14.87 -14.14
CA THR A 693 -37.87 13.98 -13.93
C THR A 693 -38.79 14.04 -15.14
N ILE A 694 -39.13 12.88 -15.68
CA ILE A 694 -40.16 12.73 -16.72
C ILE A 694 -41.30 11.93 -16.10
N GLY A 695 -42.54 12.32 -16.35
CA GLY A 695 -43.66 11.51 -15.89
C GLY A 695 -44.89 11.61 -16.77
N PHE A 696 -45.80 10.67 -16.52
CA PHE A 696 -47.07 10.52 -17.21
C PHE A 696 -48.17 10.35 -16.16
N LYS A 697 -49.33 10.95 -16.45
CA LYS A 697 -50.51 10.92 -15.58
C LYS A 697 -51.71 10.44 -16.38
N TYR A 698 -52.57 9.67 -15.74
CA TYR A 698 -53.80 9.16 -16.32
C TYR A 698 -54.96 9.27 -15.32
N LYS A 699 -56.06 9.88 -15.74
CA LYS A 699 -57.26 10.16 -14.95
C LYS A 699 -58.37 9.17 -15.34
N PHE A 700 -59.09 8.61 -14.37
CA PHE A 700 -60.19 7.66 -14.58
C PHE A 700 -61.26 7.69 -13.48
#